data_AF-A0A5Q4BQA2-F1
#
_entry.id   AF-A0A5Q4BQA2-F1
#
_cell.length_a   1.000
_cell.length_b   1.000
_cell.length_c   1.000
_cell.angle_alpha   90.00
_cell.angle_beta   90.00
_cell.angle_gamma   90.00
#
_symmetry.space_group_name_H-M   'P 1'
#
loop_
_entity.id
_entity.type
_entity.pdbx_description
1 polymer ?
#
loop_
_entity_poly.entity_id
_entity_poly.type
_entity_poly.pdbx_seq_one_letter_code
_entity_poly.pdbx_strand_id
1 'polypeptide(L)'
;MRYAEKPYSFARRPQERWIGFLPLYHAYGQLYAILMAMKLSIPIYVMKEFRYEEFLFAVSKFKITTLQVAPPVLVMLSKRPETARYDLSSVKEMLCGAAPLSRELQNECQRRFSMQINQGWGMTEVTCGGIVVPGGVKDDNGSVGKLIPNCECKLIDDEGKEVGVGQPGELCIRGPNICLGYWRNETATRETLDQDGWLKTGDVAVYNEQGYFWIVDRKKASIFSEYLASGPQLICLQELIKVNALQVAPAELEAVLLENEHVADAAVVGIAIDGNEWPRAYVAIQDVSRGNVKPKDTQEWVKQRVSKHKALVGGVVFVDEVPKLASGKIQRKVMREWSKRDAAALRHFQNYSLQCYEKNPSVAGTWFENRYPGCACDVPSHNYTWSFEPKLDWTSVYPPASEVLRYFEHFARKHSLHQYIKLQHQVVGAYWDAQNDGYDVHVKNVTTGETAIDHCDILIKAGGILNNWKWPAIPGLSNYKGILLHTANWDDSVSLEGKHVGLIGNGSSGIQVLPAIRETCKKVTTFIREPKWVSPMQGLEQHNFTREEKNEFADKPGALLEYRRNIESGLNGQFGIFLERSQVNEETRAYFIHQMKEKLNNPGLESKLIPDWSVGCRRLTPGVNYLEALTKPNVEVVYGEIKEITERGCLCDTGQEHPVDVFICATGFDTSFKPRFPFVGPSGNNLQDKWAVTPESYFGVAAAGFPNYFLILGPNCPIGNGPVLSAIEAQADWMLKVIDRYQTTNIVEVAPKEEAVRDFVEYREWFMSKTVWSDTCRSWYKSGVNGWSVVFLWPGSTLHYIEAIKEVRWDDLEVKYAGNRFAWLGNGYSQTEPDDTADWAYYIRDEDDDPPLTTAGKRKLLSKSGTVKGRDETESSNMDASSTSWERE
;
A
#
# COMPACT_ATOMS: atom_id res chain seq x y z
N MET A 1 49.93 -20.16 14.11
CA MET A 1 48.64 -20.69 13.62
C MET A 1 48.76 -21.63 12.44
N ARG A 2 49.19 -21.19 11.26
CA ARG A 2 49.24 -22.05 10.06
C ARG A 2 50.04 -23.37 10.21
N TYR A 3 51.20 -23.33 10.88
CA TYR A 3 52.07 -24.49 11.10
C TYR A 3 52.02 -25.03 12.53
N ALA A 4 51.10 -24.54 13.38
CA ALA A 4 51.15 -24.77 14.83
C ALA A 4 51.13 -26.25 15.21
N GLU A 5 50.27 -27.04 14.57
CA GLU A 5 50.09 -28.48 14.85
C GLU A 5 50.57 -29.37 13.68
N LYS A 6 51.38 -28.82 12.77
CA LYS A 6 51.88 -29.57 11.61
C LYS A 6 53.16 -30.33 11.98
N PRO A 7 53.42 -31.53 11.42
CA PRO A 7 54.59 -32.35 11.77
C PRO A 7 55.92 -31.81 11.22
N TYR A 8 55.93 -30.59 10.67
CA TYR A 8 57.09 -29.96 10.04
C TYR A 8 57.16 -28.48 10.37
N SER A 9 58.39 -27.96 10.53
CA SER A 9 58.65 -26.53 10.71
C SER A 9 58.64 -25.77 9.39
N PHE A 10 58.60 -24.44 9.43
CA PHE A 10 58.65 -23.59 8.24
C PHE A 10 59.83 -23.94 7.31
N ALA A 11 61.02 -24.22 7.86
CA ALA A 11 62.21 -24.57 7.07
C ALA A 11 62.15 -25.96 6.41
N ARG A 12 61.29 -26.86 6.90
CA ARG A 12 61.13 -28.24 6.41
C ARG A 12 59.75 -28.49 5.80
N ARG A 13 59.04 -27.42 5.42
CA ARG A 13 57.68 -27.53 4.87
C ARG A 13 57.69 -28.20 3.49
N PRO A 14 56.68 -29.04 3.18
CA PRO A 14 56.47 -29.52 1.82
C PRO A 14 56.31 -28.36 0.84
N GLN A 15 56.71 -28.57 -0.41
CA GLN A 15 56.56 -27.56 -1.44
C GLN A 15 55.06 -27.36 -1.75
N GLU A 16 54.53 -26.21 -1.36
CA GLU A 16 53.15 -25.84 -1.63
C GLU A 16 53.00 -25.18 -3.01
N ARG A 17 51.82 -25.33 -3.62
CA ARG A 17 51.42 -24.65 -4.86
C ARG A 17 50.00 -24.15 -4.71
N TRP A 18 49.78 -22.89 -5.04
CA TRP A 18 48.50 -22.19 -4.85
C TRP A 18 47.91 -21.74 -6.18
N ILE A 19 46.59 -21.52 -6.20
CA ILE A 19 45.89 -20.92 -7.33
C ILE A 19 45.11 -19.70 -6.84
N GLY A 20 45.35 -18.55 -7.47
CA GLY A 20 44.70 -17.28 -7.16
C GLY A 20 43.59 -17.00 -8.15
N PHE A 21 42.36 -17.36 -7.80
CA PHE A 21 41.16 -17.07 -8.59
C PHE A 21 40.19 -16.12 -7.87
N LEU A 22 40.41 -15.86 -6.57
CA LEU A 22 39.66 -14.85 -5.83
C LEU A 22 40.03 -13.45 -6.35
N PRO A 23 39.07 -12.50 -6.45
CA PRO A 23 39.34 -11.19 -6.99
C PRO A 23 40.44 -10.45 -6.22
N LEU A 24 41.47 -9.97 -6.93
CA LEU A 24 42.62 -9.30 -6.32
C LEU A 24 42.28 -7.92 -5.73
N TYR A 25 41.14 -7.33 -6.12
CA TYR A 25 40.62 -6.11 -5.51
C TYR A 25 39.93 -6.36 -4.16
N HIS A 26 39.70 -7.62 -3.78
CA HIS A 26 39.08 -7.99 -2.51
C HIS A 26 40.16 -8.39 -1.50
N ALA A 27 40.01 -7.98 -0.23
CA ALA A 27 41.01 -8.19 0.81
C ALA A 27 41.48 -9.65 0.94
N TYR A 28 40.56 -10.63 0.78
CA TYR A 28 40.89 -12.06 0.83
C TYR A 28 41.78 -12.52 -0.34
N GLY A 29 41.47 -12.08 -1.56
CA GLY A 29 42.30 -12.36 -2.74
C GLY A 29 43.65 -11.67 -2.64
N GLN A 30 43.67 -10.39 -2.24
CA GLN A 30 44.89 -9.62 -2.06
C GLN A 30 45.81 -10.22 -0.98
N LEU A 31 45.25 -10.59 0.19
CA LEU A 31 46.04 -11.17 1.29
C LEU A 31 46.71 -12.47 0.84
N TYR A 32 45.97 -13.40 0.25
CA TYR A 32 46.53 -14.72 -0.04
C TYR A 32 47.32 -14.74 -1.34
N ALA A 33 46.79 -14.16 -2.42
CA ALA A 33 47.42 -14.26 -3.73
C ALA A 33 48.64 -13.34 -3.89
N ILE A 34 48.72 -12.26 -3.11
CA ILE A 34 49.81 -11.28 -3.20
C ILE A 34 50.66 -11.38 -1.92
N LEU A 35 50.15 -10.97 -0.77
CA LEU A 35 50.96 -10.81 0.44
C LEU A 35 51.51 -12.13 0.99
N MET A 36 50.64 -13.12 1.22
CA MET A 36 51.02 -14.40 1.83
C MET A 36 51.81 -15.28 0.86
N ALA A 37 51.44 -15.32 -0.42
CA ALA A 37 52.20 -16.04 -1.44
C ALA A 37 53.65 -15.54 -1.51
N MET A 38 53.87 -14.21 -1.52
CA MET A 38 55.20 -13.63 -1.50
C MET A 38 55.92 -13.89 -0.17
N LYS A 39 55.26 -13.64 0.97
CA LYS A 39 55.85 -13.81 2.31
C LYS A 39 56.30 -15.25 2.59
N LEU A 40 55.55 -16.22 2.08
CA LEU A 40 55.82 -17.64 2.25
C LEU A 40 56.60 -18.24 1.07
N SER A 41 56.93 -17.43 0.07
CA SER A 41 57.62 -17.86 -1.16
C SER A 41 56.92 -19.06 -1.84
N ILE A 42 55.59 -19.02 -1.90
CA ILE A 42 54.76 -20.07 -2.50
C ILE A 42 54.47 -19.73 -3.95
N PRO A 43 54.76 -20.62 -4.93
CA PRO A 43 54.37 -20.42 -6.31
C PRO A 43 52.83 -20.39 -6.42
N ILE A 44 52.33 -19.31 -7.03
CA ILE A 44 50.90 -19.10 -7.25
C ILE A 44 50.58 -18.94 -8.74
N TYR A 45 49.53 -19.62 -9.18
CA TYR A 45 48.99 -19.53 -10.53
C TYR A 45 47.75 -18.62 -10.49
N VAL A 46 47.82 -17.43 -11.09
CA VAL A 46 46.71 -16.46 -11.05
C VAL A 46 45.81 -16.66 -12.26
N MET A 47 44.52 -16.86 -12.02
CA MET A 47 43.50 -16.93 -13.06
C MET A 47 43.01 -15.51 -13.38
N LYS A 48 42.94 -15.15 -14.66
CA LYS A 48 42.38 -13.85 -15.09
C LYS A 48 40.90 -13.73 -14.75
N GLU A 49 40.18 -14.84 -14.87
CA GLU A 49 38.76 -14.97 -14.62
C GLU A 49 38.50 -16.37 -14.06
N PHE A 50 37.57 -16.50 -13.11
CA PHE A 50 37.19 -17.82 -12.62
C PHE A 50 36.29 -18.50 -13.64
N ARG A 51 36.69 -19.65 -14.15
CA ARG A 51 35.86 -20.54 -14.96
C ARG A 51 36.00 -21.93 -14.38
N TYR A 52 34.88 -22.58 -14.07
CA TYR A 52 34.88 -23.76 -13.21
C TYR A 52 35.72 -24.91 -13.75
N GLU A 53 35.55 -25.28 -15.02
CA GLU A 53 36.35 -26.33 -15.64
C GLU A 53 37.82 -25.95 -15.82
N GLU A 54 38.13 -24.70 -16.18
CA GLU A 54 39.51 -24.22 -16.27
C GLU A 54 40.20 -24.21 -14.90
N PHE A 55 39.46 -23.92 -13.84
CA PHE A 55 39.93 -24.02 -12.46
C PHE A 55 40.26 -25.46 -12.10
N LEU A 56 39.37 -26.42 -12.37
CA LEU A 56 39.62 -27.85 -12.14
C LEU A 56 40.82 -28.36 -12.96
N PHE A 57 40.89 -27.96 -14.24
CA PHE A 57 42.02 -28.25 -15.12
C PHE A 57 43.34 -27.69 -14.56
N ALA A 58 43.35 -26.44 -14.12
CA ALA A 58 44.54 -25.81 -13.54
C ALA A 58 44.96 -26.48 -12.23
N VAL A 59 44.00 -26.85 -11.37
CA VAL A 59 44.27 -27.62 -10.14
C VAL A 59 44.97 -28.94 -10.48
N SER A 60 44.45 -29.67 -11.46
CA SER A 60 45.00 -30.96 -11.88
C SER A 60 46.36 -30.85 -12.60
N LYS A 61 46.50 -29.89 -13.53
CA LYS A 61 47.70 -29.66 -14.34
C LYS A 61 48.87 -29.16 -13.50
N PHE A 62 48.64 -28.17 -12.65
CA PHE A 62 49.68 -27.58 -11.81
C PHE A 62 49.84 -28.28 -10.46
N LYS A 63 49.04 -29.31 -10.20
CA LYS A 63 49.04 -30.12 -8.97
C LYS A 63 48.98 -29.26 -7.71
N ILE A 64 48.00 -28.36 -7.69
CA ILE A 64 47.76 -27.42 -6.59
C ILE A 64 47.56 -28.18 -5.29
N THR A 65 48.19 -27.71 -4.21
CA THR A 65 48.24 -28.42 -2.92
C THR A 65 47.31 -27.81 -1.87
N THR A 66 47.05 -26.51 -1.97
CA THR A 66 46.23 -25.78 -1.00
C THR A 66 45.34 -24.77 -1.71
N LEU A 67 44.08 -24.72 -1.32
CA LEU A 67 43.10 -23.80 -1.90
C LEU A 67 42.58 -22.80 -0.88
N GLN A 68 42.36 -21.56 -1.34
CA GLN A 68 41.62 -20.54 -0.60
C GLN A 68 40.29 -20.34 -1.32
N VAL A 69 39.20 -20.75 -0.68
CA VAL A 69 37.89 -20.85 -1.33
C VAL A 69 36.84 -20.08 -0.54
N ALA A 70 35.76 -19.74 -1.23
CA ALA A 70 34.50 -19.31 -0.62
C ALA A 70 33.49 -20.48 -0.69
N PRO A 71 32.46 -20.52 0.18
CA PRO A 71 31.49 -21.61 0.23
C PRO A 71 30.88 -22.02 -1.14
N PRO A 72 30.53 -21.10 -2.06
CA PRO A 72 29.99 -21.48 -3.37
C PRO A 72 30.92 -22.39 -4.18
N VAL A 73 32.24 -22.27 -4.03
CA VAL A 73 33.20 -23.14 -4.73
C VAL A 73 33.19 -24.55 -4.14
N LEU A 74 33.01 -24.69 -2.81
CA LEU A 74 32.82 -25.99 -2.18
C LEU A 74 31.50 -26.65 -2.62
N VAL A 75 30.43 -25.85 -2.74
CA VAL A 75 29.15 -26.33 -3.30
C VAL A 75 29.34 -26.82 -4.73
N MET A 76 30.02 -26.05 -5.59
CA MET A 76 30.32 -26.48 -6.96
C MET A 76 31.13 -27.76 -6.98
N LEU A 77 32.18 -27.87 -6.16
CA LEU A 77 32.99 -29.10 -6.03
C LEU A 77 32.13 -30.30 -5.65
N SER A 78 31.21 -30.16 -4.70
CA SER A 78 30.35 -31.28 -4.31
C SER A 78 29.26 -31.58 -5.35
N LYS A 79 28.55 -30.59 -5.86
CA LYS A 79 27.32 -30.85 -6.62
C LYS A 79 27.54 -31.03 -8.12
N ARG A 80 28.58 -30.42 -8.70
CA ARG A 80 28.79 -30.44 -10.15
C ARG A 80 29.45 -31.74 -10.64
N PRO A 81 28.88 -32.44 -11.66
CA PRO A 81 29.43 -33.69 -12.17
C PRO A 81 30.81 -33.53 -12.84
N GLU A 82 31.12 -32.35 -13.36
CA GLU A 82 32.39 -32.03 -14.01
C GLU A 82 33.59 -32.26 -13.08
N THR A 83 33.40 -32.11 -11.76
CA THR A 83 34.42 -32.36 -10.74
C THR A 83 35.00 -33.78 -10.81
N ALA A 84 34.17 -34.77 -11.15
CA ALA A 84 34.60 -36.16 -11.24
C ALA A 84 35.56 -36.43 -12.42
N ARG A 85 35.65 -35.51 -13.39
CA ARG A 85 36.50 -35.65 -14.58
C ARG A 85 37.96 -35.23 -14.35
N TYR A 86 38.28 -34.59 -13.22
CA TYR A 86 39.59 -34.01 -12.95
C TYR A 86 40.23 -34.59 -11.67
N ASP A 87 41.55 -34.81 -11.70
CA ASP A 87 42.29 -35.30 -10.54
C ASP A 87 42.59 -34.16 -9.55
N LEU A 88 41.95 -34.20 -8.38
CA LEU A 88 42.12 -33.25 -7.27
C LEU A 88 42.96 -33.81 -6.10
N SER A 89 43.54 -35.01 -6.23
CA SER A 89 44.25 -35.72 -5.15
C SER A 89 45.50 -34.99 -4.63
N SER A 90 46.01 -34.02 -5.40
CA SER A 90 47.12 -33.16 -4.98
C SER A 90 46.74 -32.16 -3.90
N VAL A 91 45.46 -31.79 -3.80
CA VAL A 91 44.96 -30.84 -2.80
C VAL A 91 44.88 -31.53 -1.44
N LYS A 92 45.60 -31.01 -0.45
CA LYS A 92 45.66 -31.57 0.91
C LYS A 92 44.89 -30.73 1.92
N GLU A 93 44.77 -29.44 1.68
CA GLU A 93 44.13 -28.49 2.60
C GLU A 93 43.34 -27.42 1.84
N MET A 94 42.17 -27.04 2.34
CA MET A 94 41.43 -25.86 1.91
C MET A 94 41.14 -24.94 3.10
N LEU A 95 41.30 -23.64 2.89
CA LEU A 95 40.78 -22.62 3.80
C LEU A 95 39.52 -22.02 3.20
N CYS A 96 38.40 -22.13 3.91
CA CYS A 96 37.13 -21.54 3.52
C CYS A 96 36.81 -20.31 4.39
N GLY A 97 36.38 -19.22 3.75
CA GLY A 97 35.97 -17.99 4.45
C GLY A 97 35.10 -17.11 3.56
N ALA A 98 34.92 -15.85 3.98
CA ALA A 98 34.11 -14.82 3.32
C ALA A 98 32.57 -15.00 3.37
N ALA A 99 32.07 -16.17 3.76
CA ALA A 99 30.66 -16.41 4.09
C ALA A 99 30.55 -17.63 5.03
N PRO A 100 29.42 -17.78 5.77
CA PRO A 100 29.20 -18.94 6.62
C PRO A 100 29.27 -20.26 5.83
N LEU A 101 29.93 -21.27 6.39
CA LEU A 101 29.97 -22.63 5.85
C LEU A 101 29.33 -23.58 6.85
N SER A 102 28.32 -24.33 6.40
CA SER A 102 27.67 -25.33 7.25
C SER A 102 28.60 -26.50 7.57
N ARG A 103 28.43 -27.06 8.77
CA ARG A 103 29.16 -28.24 9.24
C ARG A 103 28.95 -29.43 8.29
N GLU A 104 27.73 -29.60 7.80
CA GLU A 104 27.33 -30.68 6.91
C GLU A 104 28.10 -30.62 5.60
N LEU A 105 28.14 -29.44 4.96
CA LEU A 105 28.85 -29.24 3.70
C LEU A 105 30.37 -29.38 3.85
N GLN A 106 30.94 -28.86 4.94
CA GLN A 106 32.34 -29.07 5.29
C GLN A 106 32.65 -30.58 5.37
N ASN A 107 31.87 -31.33 6.15
CA ASN A 107 32.10 -32.75 6.41
C ASN A 107 31.82 -33.65 5.21
N GLU A 108 30.86 -33.28 4.35
CA GLU A 108 30.62 -33.94 3.06
C GLU A 108 31.85 -33.79 2.15
N CYS A 109 32.35 -32.57 1.96
CA CYS A 109 33.49 -32.30 1.08
C CYS A 109 34.79 -32.93 1.61
N GLN A 110 35.05 -32.85 2.93
CA GLN A 110 36.22 -33.49 3.55
C GLN A 110 36.25 -35.00 3.31
N ARG A 111 35.11 -35.68 3.44
CA ARG A 111 34.99 -37.13 3.18
C ARG A 111 35.17 -37.45 1.69
N ARG A 112 34.47 -36.72 0.82
CA ARG A 112 34.46 -36.98 -0.62
C ARG A 112 35.84 -36.82 -1.26
N PHE A 113 36.58 -35.80 -0.87
CA PHE A 113 37.87 -35.49 -1.49
C PHE A 113 39.09 -35.87 -0.64
N SER A 114 38.88 -36.50 0.53
CA SER A 114 39.95 -36.93 1.43
C SER A 114 40.97 -35.83 1.74
N MET A 115 40.48 -34.64 2.09
CA MET A 115 41.28 -33.45 2.37
C MET A 115 40.80 -32.72 3.63
N GLN A 116 41.65 -31.86 4.21
CA GLN A 116 41.27 -31.03 5.36
C GLN A 116 40.65 -29.71 4.89
N ILE A 117 39.49 -29.36 5.45
CA ILE A 117 38.81 -28.08 5.17
C ILE A 117 38.69 -27.33 6.50
N ASN A 118 39.42 -26.22 6.57
CA ASN A 118 39.49 -25.35 7.73
C ASN A 118 38.67 -24.09 7.45
N GLN A 119 37.90 -23.61 8.42
CA GLN A 119 37.22 -22.32 8.32
C GLN A 119 38.05 -21.20 8.93
N GLY A 120 37.72 -19.97 8.56
CA GLY A 120 38.24 -18.77 9.18
C GLY A 120 37.23 -17.63 9.14
N TRP A 121 37.31 -16.76 10.13
CA TRP A 121 36.54 -15.53 10.20
C TRP A 121 37.44 -14.30 10.10
N GLY A 122 36.94 -13.30 9.39
CA GLY A 122 37.56 -11.99 9.28
C GLY A 122 36.72 -11.04 8.45
N MET A 123 37.11 -9.78 8.51
CA MET A 123 36.48 -8.67 7.81
C MET A 123 37.56 -7.72 7.30
N THR A 124 37.18 -6.73 6.49
CA THR A 124 38.12 -5.76 5.92
C THR A 124 38.84 -4.98 7.02
N GLU A 125 38.12 -4.63 8.08
CA GLU A 125 38.55 -3.85 9.23
C GLU A 125 39.55 -4.62 10.13
N VAL A 126 39.65 -5.95 9.97
CA VAL A 126 40.61 -6.83 10.66
C VAL A 126 41.73 -7.29 9.70
N THR A 127 41.88 -6.60 8.55
CA THR A 127 42.84 -6.97 7.49
C THR A 127 42.70 -8.45 7.12
N CYS A 128 41.45 -8.84 6.81
CA CYS A 128 41.03 -10.15 6.29
C CYS A 128 40.94 -11.33 7.28
N GLY A 129 41.60 -11.34 8.44
CA GLY A 129 41.54 -12.51 9.33
C GLY A 129 41.77 -12.18 10.79
N GLY A 130 40.85 -12.59 11.66
CA GLY A 130 40.98 -12.46 13.12
C GLY A 130 40.93 -13.80 13.85
N ILE A 131 40.23 -14.79 13.30
CA ILE A 131 40.02 -16.11 13.90
C ILE A 131 40.21 -17.15 12.80
N VAL A 132 40.97 -18.21 13.08
CA VAL A 132 41.23 -19.28 12.10
C VAL A 132 41.46 -20.62 12.77
N VAL A 133 41.01 -21.70 12.13
CA VAL A 133 41.36 -23.05 12.58
C VAL A 133 42.87 -23.28 12.42
N PRO A 134 43.60 -23.74 13.46
CA PRO A 134 45.03 -24.01 13.34
C PRO A 134 45.32 -25.09 12.28
N GLY A 135 46.29 -24.86 11.39
CA GLY A 135 46.42 -25.63 10.14
C GLY A 135 46.81 -27.11 10.24
N GLY A 136 47.08 -27.65 11.43
CA GLY A 136 47.30 -29.10 11.64
C GLY A 136 46.16 -29.80 12.39
N VAL A 137 45.14 -29.05 12.80
CA VAL A 137 43.98 -29.57 13.52
C VAL A 137 42.97 -30.07 12.52
N LYS A 138 42.44 -31.28 12.75
CA LYS A 138 41.29 -31.78 12.02
C LYS A 138 40.03 -31.22 12.68
N ASP A 139 39.32 -30.35 11.97
CA ASP A 139 38.06 -29.75 12.43
C ASP A 139 36.86 -30.34 11.67
N ASP A 140 35.84 -30.77 12.42
CA ASP A 140 34.57 -31.28 11.90
C ASP A 140 33.35 -30.71 12.64
N ASN A 141 33.55 -29.67 13.45
CA ASN A 141 32.55 -29.06 14.33
C ASN A 141 31.92 -27.78 13.75
N GLY A 142 32.40 -27.29 12.60
CA GLY A 142 31.86 -26.09 11.94
C GLY A 142 32.29 -24.77 12.57
N SER A 143 33.32 -24.76 13.41
CA SER A 143 33.85 -23.55 14.04
C SER A 143 34.64 -22.71 13.04
N VAL A 144 34.70 -21.40 13.27
CA VAL A 144 35.59 -20.49 12.54
C VAL A 144 37.02 -20.50 13.11
N GLY A 145 37.26 -21.28 14.16
CA GLY A 145 38.58 -21.56 14.72
C GLY A 145 38.91 -20.79 15.99
N LYS A 146 40.21 -20.55 16.21
CA LYS A 146 40.73 -19.85 17.40
C LYS A 146 41.28 -18.48 17.03
N LEU A 147 41.28 -17.58 18.01
CA LEU A 147 41.84 -16.23 17.88
C LEU A 147 43.31 -16.30 17.41
N ILE A 148 43.66 -15.43 16.46
CA ILE A 148 45.03 -15.34 15.95
C ILE A 148 45.97 -14.75 17.03
N PRO A 149 47.21 -15.24 17.16
CA PRO A 149 48.19 -14.71 18.11
C PRO A 149 48.37 -13.19 17.99
N ASN A 150 48.62 -12.55 19.12
CA ASN A 150 48.72 -11.10 19.27
C ASN A 150 47.41 -10.33 18.99
N CYS A 151 46.28 -11.02 18.91
CA CYS A 151 44.96 -10.40 18.97
C CYS A 151 44.32 -10.68 20.34
N GLU A 152 43.45 -9.78 20.77
CA GLU A 152 42.59 -9.91 21.94
C GLU A 152 41.13 -9.81 21.46
N CYS A 153 40.23 -10.58 22.06
CA CYS A 153 38.80 -10.48 21.79
C CYS A 153 37.98 -10.56 23.08
N LYS A 154 36.82 -9.91 23.08
CA LYS A 154 35.78 -10.04 24.10
C LYS A 154 34.42 -10.14 23.41
N LEU A 155 33.46 -10.78 24.05
CA LEU A 155 32.08 -10.85 23.57
C LEU A 155 31.20 -10.02 24.49
N ILE A 156 30.38 -9.11 23.97
CA ILE A 156 29.52 -8.22 24.77
C ILE A 156 28.03 -8.43 24.48
N ASP A 157 27.18 -8.40 25.50
CA ASP A 157 25.73 -8.41 25.35
C ASP A 157 25.18 -7.05 24.87
N ASP A 158 23.85 -6.91 24.77
CA ASP A 158 23.19 -5.66 24.37
C ASP A 158 23.33 -4.52 25.40
N GLU A 159 23.69 -4.86 26.63
CA GLU A 159 23.92 -3.93 27.74
C GLU A 159 25.41 -3.52 27.83
N GLY A 160 26.26 -4.06 26.94
CA GLY A 160 27.68 -3.77 26.85
C GLY A 160 28.55 -4.52 27.87
N LYS A 161 28.01 -5.54 28.53
CA LYS A 161 28.72 -6.37 29.51
C LYS A 161 29.33 -7.61 28.84
N GLU A 162 30.52 -8.00 29.28
CA GLU A 162 31.21 -9.18 28.75
C GLU A 162 30.49 -10.47 29.14
N VAL A 163 30.25 -11.34 28.14
CA VAL A 163 29.56 -12.62 28.32
C VAL A 163 30.55 -13.79 28.45
N GLY A 164 30.12 -14.83 29.19
CA GLY A 164 30.95 -15.99 29.49
C GLY A 164 30.99 -17.05 28.37
N VAL A 165 31.71 -18.14 28.63
CA VAL A 165 31.79 -19.31 27.75
C VAL A 165 30.39 -19.83 27.41
N GLY A 166 30.14 -20.12 26.13
CA GLY A 166 28.88 -20.66 25.62
C GLY A 166 27.74 -19.65 25.49
N GLN A 167 27.94 -18.38 25.89
CA GLN A 167 26.92 -17.34 25.76
C GLN A 167 27.15 -16.49 24.50
N PRO A 168 26.09 -16.13 23.76
CA PRO A 168 26.20 -15.29 22.57
C PRO A 168 26.46 -13.83 22.95
N GLY A 169 27.39 -13.18 22.25
CA GLY A 169 27.67 -11.75 22.38
C GLY A 169 28.29 -11.17 21.13
N GLU A 170 28.19 -9.85 20.96
CA GLU A 170 28.87 -9.12 19.88
C GLU A 170 30.39 -9.26 20.04
N LEU A 171 31.04 -9.75 19.00
CA LEU A 171 32.49 -9.90 18.95
C LEU A 171 33.15 -8.53 18.85
N CYS A 172 33.95 -8.19 19.86
CA CYS A 172 34.86 -7.04 19.83
C CYS A 172 36.29 -7.56 19.76
N ILE A 173 37.10 -7.03 18.83
CA ILE A 173 38.46 -7.51 18.59
C ILE A 173 39.47 -6.36 18.56
N ARG A 174 40.66 -6.61 19.09
CA ARG A 174 41.80 -5.67 19.11
C ARG A 174 43.06 -6.41 18.70
N GLY A 175 43.93 -5.76 17.91
CA GLY A 175 45.17 -6.38 17.45
C GLY A 175 45.94 -5.51 16.46
N PRO A 176 47.16 -5.94 16.07
CA PRO A 176 48.03 -5.18 15.16
C PRO A 176 47.52 -5.14 13.71
N ASN A 177 46.55 -5.99 13.37
CA ASN A 177 45.94 -6.11 12.04
C ASN A 177 44.58 -5.39 11.94
N ILE A 178 44.19 -4.62 12.96
CA ILE A 178 43.01 -3.76 12.89
C ILE A 178 43.32 -2.54 12.03
N CYS A 179 42.36 -2.12 11.21
CA CYS A 179 42.50 -0.95 10.34
C CYS A 179 42.73 0.32 11.16
N LEU A 180 43.38 1.32 10.54
CA LEU A 180 43.62 2.62 11.19
C LEU A 180 42.35 3.49 11.33
N GLY A 181 41.29 3.12 10.61
CA GLY A 181 40.05 3.89 10.50
C GLY A 181 39.56 3.99 9.06
N TYR A 182 38.40 4.62 8.88
CA TYR A 182 37.81 4.84 7.57
C TYR A 182 38.35 6.13 6.93
N TRP A 183 38.76 6.04 5.67
CA TRP A 183 39.36 7.16 4.94
C TRP A 183 38.43 8.37 4.88
N ARG A 184 38.89 9.51 5.41
CA ARG A 184 38.15 10.79 5.49
C ARG A 184 36.78 10.68 6.18
N ASN A 185 36.61 9.69 7.07
CA ASN A 185 35.35 9.50 7.80
C ASN A 185 35.63 9.23 9.28
N GLU A 186 35.89 10.29 10.03
CA GLU A 186 36.19 10.20 11.46
C GLU A 186 34.99 9.73 12.29
N THR A 187 33.76 10.08 11.90
CA THR A 187 32.55 9.67 12.60
C THR A 187 32.37 8.16 12.56
N ALA A 188 32.42 7.55 11.37
CA ALA A 188 32.36 6.10 11.24
C ALA A 188 33.53 5.39 11.96
N THR A 189 34.70 6.06 11.98
CA THR A 189 35.88 5.55 12.70
C THR A 189 35.63 5.51 14.21
N ARG A 190 35.12 6.59 14.82
CA ARG A 190 34.81 6.67 16.26
C ARG A 190 33.64 5.78 16.69
N GLU A 191 32.69 5.51 15.81
CA GLU A 191 31.57 4.61 16.10
C GLU A 191 31.96 3.13 16.01
N THR A 192 33.00 2.81 15.24
CA THR A 192 33.45 1.44 14.98
C THR A 192 34.63 1.03 15.85
N LEU A 193 35.55 1.94 16.13
CA LEU A 193 36.68 1.78 17.04
C LEU A 193 36.43 2.60 18.30
N ASP A 194 36.43 1.96 19.46
CA ASP A 194 36.35 2.68 20.72
C ASP A 194 37.68 3.34 21.12
N GLN A 195 37.66 4.12 22.22
CA GLN A 195 38.83 4.86 22.71
C GLN A 195 39.97 3.94 23.17
N ASP A 196 39.68 2.68 23.50
CA ASP A 196 40.63 1.67 23.95
C ASP A 196 41.16 0.79 22.79
N GLY A 197 40.75 1.10 21.56
CA GLY A 197 41.17 0.43 20.33
C GLY A 197 40.42 -0.87 20.02
N TRP A 198 39.27 -1.12 20.63
CA TRP A 198 38.42 -2.27 20.28
C TRP A 198 37.58 -1.98 19.06
N LEU A 199 37.64 -2.89 18.08
CA LEU A 199 36.78 -2.92 16.92
C LEU A 199 35.46 -3.62 17.25
N LYS A 200 34.35 -2.89 17.16
CA LYS A 200 32.98 -3.45 17.23
C LYS A 200 32.60 -4.05 15.89
N THR A 201 32.65 -5.38 15.79
CA THR A 201 32.50 -6.09 14.51
C THR A 201 31.06 -6.12 14.01
N GLY A 202 30.08 -6.01 14.91
CA GLY A 202 28.66 -6.23 14.62
C GLY A 202 28.29 -7.70 14.40
N ASP A 203 29.23 -8.64 14.48
CA ASP A 203 28.97 -10.08 14.39
C ASP A 203 28.78 -10.65 15.80
N VAL A 204 27.79 -11.53 15.98
CA VAL A 204 27.53 -12.22 17.24
C VAL A 204 28.20 -13.59 17.19
N ALA A 205 29.04 -13.86 18.19
CA ALA A 205 29.76 -15.11 18.30
C ALA A 205 29.44 -15.83 19.61
N VAL A 206 29.73 -17.12 19.65
CA VAL A 206 29.83 -17.95 20.87
C VAL A 206 31.19 -18.63 20.86
N TYR A 207 31.75 -18.92 22.04
CA TYR A 207 32.99 -19.68 22.17
C TYR A 207 32.91 -20.76 23.25
N ASN A 208 33.71 -21.81 23.11
CA ASN A 208 33.77 -22.91 24.07
C ASN A 208 35.00 -22.82 25.01
N GLU A 209 35.05 -23.70 26.01
CA GLU A 209 36.16 -23.78 26.98
C GLU A 209 37.53 -24.06 26.33
N GLN A 210 37.54 -24.60 25.13
CA GLN A 210 38.76 -24.89 24.35
C GLN A 210 39.21 -23.71 23.48
N GLY A 211 38.47 -22.59 23.49
CA GLY A 211 38.76 -21.36 22.77
C GLY A 211 38.40 -21.37 21.28
N TYR A 212 37.48 -22.25 20.84
CA TYR A 212 36.92 -22.24 19.50
C TYR A 212 35.70 -21.34 19.41
N PHE A 213 35.54 -20.64 18.30
CA PHE A 213 34.47 -19.68 18.05
C PHE A 213 33.50 -20.13 16.95
N TRP A 214 32.23 -19.79 17.08
CA TRP A 214 31.20 -19.89 16.05
C TRP A 214 30.51 -18.54 15.90
N ILE A 215 30.24 -18.13 14.66
CA ILE A 215 29.43 -16.95 14.36
C ILE A 215 27.98 -17.41 14.25
N VAL A 216 27.11 -16.84 15.08
CA VAL A 216 25.72 -17.29 15.22
C VAL A 216 24.70 -16.26 14.76
N ASP A 217 25.05 -14.97 14.72
CA ASP A 217 24.16 -13.89 14.30
C ASP A 217 24.94 -12.61 13.91
N ARG A 218 24.27 -11.53 13.50
CA ARG A 218 24.86 -10.22 13.15
C ARG A 218 23.96 -9.06 13.55
N LYS A 219 24.41 -8.21 14.49
CA LYS A 219 23.67 -7.05 15.02
C LYS A 219 23.61 -5.83 14.08
N LYS A 220 24.64 -5.57 13.26
CA LYS A 220 24.74 -4.30 12.51
C LYS A 220 23.86 -4.28 11.24
N ALA A 221 22.67 -3.69 11.33
CA ALA A 221 21.85 -3.31 10.16
C ALA A 221 20.97 -2.03 10.33
N SER A 222 21.30 -1.06 11.20
CA SER A 222 20.40 0.10 11.44
C SER A 222 20.91 1.54 11.30
N ILE A 223 22.19 1.87 11.02
CA ILE A 223 22.63 3.31 11.01
C ILE A 223 23.49 3.75 9.81
N PHE A 224 23.48 3.06 8.66
CA PHE A 224 24.27 3.52 7.49
C PHE A 224 23.52 3.50 6.15
N SER A 225 22.19 3.66 6.18
CA SER A 225 21.35 3.52 4.98
C SER A 225 21.29 4.74 4.04
N GLU A 226 21.79 5.94 4.39
CA GLU A 226 21.43 7.14 3.60
C GLU A 226 22.54 7.94 2.89
N TYR A 227 23.85 7.71 3.09
CA TYR A 227 24.84 8.71 2.59
C TYR A 227 26.07 8.22 1.82
N LEU A 228 26.14 6.96 1.36
CA LEU A 228 27.26 6.49 0.51
C LEU A 228 26.80 5.91 -0.84
N ALA A 229 26.19 6.76 -1.66
CA ALA A 229 25.96 6.51 -3.08
C ALA A 229 27.19 6.94 -3.92
N SER A 230 28.32 6.23 -3.82
CA SER A 230 29.41 6.26 -4.84
C SER A 230 30.62 5.40 -4.42
N GLY A 231 30.53 4.08 -4.58
CA GLY A 231 31.68 3.20 -4.43
C GLY A 231 31.40 1.77 -4.91
N PRO A 232 32.25 1.15 -5.75
CA PRO A 232 31.94 -0.12 -6.42
C PRO A 232 32.09 -1.38 -5.56
N GLN A 233 32.24 -1.28 -4.23
CA GLN A 233 32.66 -2.41 -3.38
C GLN A 233 31.76 -2.73 -2.18
N LEU A 234 30.54 -2.18 -2.14
CA LEU A 234 29.50 -2.50 -1.16
C LEU A 234 28.33 -3.33 -1.75
N ILE A 235 28.57 -4.06 -2.84
CA ILE A 235 27.48 -4.63 -3.66
C ILE A 235 26.79 -5.85 -3.00
N CYS A 236 27.39 -6.55 -2.03
CA CYS A 236 26.71 -7.66 -1.34
C CYS A 236 25.78 -7.22 -0.18
N LEU A 237 25.90 -5.99 0.32
CA LEU A 237 25.03 -5.45 1.38
C LEU A 237 23.92 -4.52 0.85
N GLN A 238 23.92 -4.22 -0.45
CA GLN A 238 22.95 -3.34 -1.12
C GLN A 238 21.70 -4.07 -1.65
N GLU A 239 21.50 -5.34 -1.29
CA GLU A 239 20.49 -6.19 -1.95
C GLU A 239 19.42 -6.72 -1.00
N LEU A 240 19.12 -6.02 0.09
CA LEU A 240 17.99 -6.39 0.94
C LEU A 240 16.70 -5.92 0.29
N ILE A 241 15.80 -6.87 0.02
CA ILE A 241 14.45 -6.59 -0.47
C ILE A 241 13.65 -6.07 0.71
N LYS A 242 13.07 -4.87 0.58
CA LYS A 242 12.34 -4.21 1.66
C LYS A 242 10.86 -4.55 1.61
N VAL A 243 10.49 -5.59 2.37
CA VAL A 243 9.11 -6.07 2.48
C VAL A 243 8.46 -5.49 3.73
N ASN A 244 7.56 -4.50 3.58
CA ASN A 244 6.86 -3.86 4.71
C ASN A 244 7.81 -3.43 5.85
N ALA A 245 8.89 -2.72 5.50
CA ALA A 245 9.98 -2.29 6.41
C ALA A 245 10.85 -3.42 7.01
N LEU A 246 10.59 -4.69 6.69
CA LEU A 246 11.45 -5.82 7.03
C LEU A 246 12.43 -6.11 5.88
N GLN A 247 13.67 -6.45 6.23
CA GLN A 247 14.71 -6.74 5.26
C GLN A 247 14.74 -8.23 4.94
N VAL A 248 14.64 -8.57 3.65
CA VAL A 248 14.73 -9.94 3.15
C VAL A 248 16.00 -10.09 2.32
N ALA A 249 16.85 -11.04 2.71
CA ALA A 249 18.06 -11.35 1.97
C ALA A 249 17.72 -12.29 0.79
N PRO A 250 17.98 -11.90 -0.47
CA PRO A 250 17.77 -12.76 -1.63
C PRO A 250 18.52 -14.09 -1.53
N ALA A 251 19.74 -14.06 -0.99
CA ALA A 251 20.58 -15.24 -0.83
C ALA A 251 19.97 -16.30 0.10
N GLU A 252 19.19 -15.88 1.11
CA GLU A 252 18.47 -16.81 1.98
C GLU A 252 17.38 -17.55 1.21
N LEU A 253 16.61 -16.82 0.42
CA LEU A 253 15.54 -17.40 -0.40
C LEU A 253 16.08 -18.26 -1.55
N GLU A 254 17.22 -17.89 -2.12
CA GLU A 254 17.94 -18.70 -3.10
C GLU A 254 18.41 -20.03 -2.50
N ALA A 255 18.96 -20.01 -1.29
CA ALA A 255 19.36 -21.23 -0.60
C ALA A 255 18.17 -22.16 -0.35
N VAL A 256 17.04 -21.61 0.12
CA VAL A 256 15.80 -22.37 0.31
C VAL A 256 15.27 -22.94 -1.01
N LEU A 257 15.26 -22.15 -2.09
CA LEU A 257 14.83 -22.62 -3.41
C LEU A 257 15.68 -23.78 -3.93
N LEU A 258 17.00 -23.75 -3.67
CA LEU A 258 17.94 -24.81 -4.09
C LEU A 258 17.83 -26.10 -3.28
N GLU A 259 17.11 -26.11 -2.14
CA GLU A 259 16.77 -27.33 -1.40
C GLU A 259 15.64 -28.13 -2.08
N ASN A 260 14.90 -27.52 -3.01
CA ASN A 260 13.85 -28.19 -3.77
C ASN A 260 14.47 -29.09 -4.86
N GLU A 261 14.14 -30.37 -4.85
CA GLU A 261 14.71 -31.37 -5.77
C GLU A 261 14.43 -31.10 -7.25
N HIS A 262 13.41 -30.30 -7.57
CA HIS A 262 13.07 -29.92 -8.94
C HIS A 262 13.83 -28.70 -9.44
N VAL A 263 14.49 -27.94 -8.55
CA VAL A 263 15.19 -26.70 -8.88
C VAL A 263 16.66 -26.99 -9.22
N ALA A 264 17.10 -26.54 -10.40
CA ALA A 264 18.50 -26.63 -10.82
C ALA A 264 19.30 -25.38 -10.40
N ASP A 265 18.67 -24.21 -10.47
CA ASP A 265 19.28 -22.93 -10.13
C ASP A 265 18.21 -21.89 -9.77
N ALA A 266 18.56 -20.89 -8.97
CA ALA A 266 17.62 -19.84 -8.58
C ALA A 266 18.29 -18.49 -8.34
N ALA A 267 17.58 -17.42 -8.71
CA ALA A 267 17.92 -16.04 -8.37
C ALA A 267 16.71 -15.28 -7.86
N VAL A 268 16.87 -14.56 -6.75
CA VAL A 268 15.82 -13.77 -6.12
C VAL A 268 16.14 -12.28 -6.23
N VAL A 269 15.14 -11.47 -6.53
CA VAL A 269 15.28 -10.01 -6.67
C VAL A 269 13.98 -9.34 -6.21
N GLY A 270 14.09 -8.10 -5.73
CA GLY A 270 12.93 -7.29 -5.41
C GLY A 270 12.15 -6.92 -6.66
N ILE A 271 10.84 -7.17 -6.64
CA ILE A 271 9.88 -6.65 -7.62
C ILE A 271 9.01 -5.60 -6.95
N ALA A 272 8.87 -4.45 -7.63
CA ALA A 272 7.99 -3.39 -7.17
C ALA A 272 6.56 -3.72 -7.61
N ILE A 273 5.71 -4.14 -6.67
CA ILE A 273 4.28 -4.36 -6.89
C ILE A 273 3.55 -3.44 -5.93
N ASP A 274 2.66 -2.60 -6.47
CA ASP A 274 1.83 -1.71 -5.66
C ASP A 274 2.64 -0.83 -4.70
N GLY A 275 3.78 -0.31 -5.17
CA GLY A 275 4.66 0.58 -4.39
C GLY A 275 5.44 -0.10 -3.25
N ASN A 276 5.28 -1.42 -3.07
CA ASN A 276 6.04 -2.23 -2.14
C ASN A 276 7.04 -3.12 -2.89
N GLU A 277 8.20 -3.36 -2.28
CA GLU A 277 9.19 -4.30 -2.82
C GLU A 277 8.90 -5.69 -2.27
N TRP A 278 8.69 -6.66 -3.15
CA TRP A 278 8.40 -8.05 -2.78
C TRP A 278 9.47 -8.99 -3.35
N PRO A 279 9.75 -10.13 -2.70
CA PRO A 279 10.67 -11.10 -3.25
C PRO A 279 10.05 -11.81 -4.46
N ARG A 280 10.74 -11.78 -5.60
CA ARG A 280 10.43 -12.58 -6.80
C ARG A 280 11.59 -13.50 -7.10
N ALA A 281 11.28 -14.74 -7.45
CA ALA A 281 12.27 -15.74 -7.83
C ALA A 281 12.21 -16.04 -9.33
N TYR A 282 13.39 -16.16 -9.94
CA TYR A 282 13.60 -16.71 -11.26
C TYR A 282 14.33 -18.04 -11.10
N VAL A 283 13.72 -19.11 -11.59
CA VAL A 283 14.09 -20.47 -11.26
C VAL A 283 14.36 -21.25 -12.55
N ALA A 284 15.54 -21.86 -12.65
CA ALA A 284 15.82 -22.85 -13.68
C ALA A 284 15.46 -24.23 -13.13
N ILE A 285 14.62 -24.97 -13.85
CA ILE A 285 14.12 -26.29 -13.46
C ILE A 285 15.08 -27.37 -13.98
N GLN A 286 15.24 -28.46 -13.23
CA GLN A 286 15.94 -29.63 -13.75
C GLN A 286 15.20 -30.20 -14.97
N ASP A 287 15.96 -30.65 -15.97
CA ASP A 287 15.40 -31.16 -17.25
C ASP A 287 14.38 -32.29 -17.05
N VAL A 288 14.61 -33.16 -16.05
CA VAL A 288 13.71 -34.28 -15.69
C VAL A 288 12.38 -33.82 -15.07
N SER A 289 12.30 -32.58 -14.61
CA SER A 289 11.12 -31.99 -13.97
C SER A 289 10.41 -30.95 -14.86
N ARG A 290 10.93 -30.68 -16.07
CA ARG A 290 10.28 -29.78 -17.04
C ARG A 290 8.92 -30.36 -17.45
N GLY A 291 7.86 -29.56 -17.30
CA GLY A 291 6.46 -29.93 -17.62
C GLY A 291 5.66 -30.57 -16.48
N ASN A 292 6.31 -31.07 -15.43
CA ASN A 292 5.63 -31.73 -14.29
C ASN A 292 5.43 -30.83 -13.06
N VAL A 293 6.12 -29.69 -13.01
CA VAL A 293 6.08 -28.75 -11.88
C VAL A 293 5.62 -27.40 -12.40
N LYS A 294 4.70 -26.73 -11.70
CA LYS A 294 4.25 -25.38 -12.04
C LYS A 294 4.95 -24.35 -11.12
N PRO A 295 5.14 -23.09 -11.56
CA PRO A 295 5.75 -22.05 -10.73
C PRO A 295 5.04 -21.83 -9.38
N LYS A 296 3.71 -22.02 -9.35
CA LYS A 296 2.89 -21.92 -8.14
C LYS A 296 3.23 -23.00 -7.10
N ASP A 297 3.62 -24.20 -7.56
CA ASP A 297 3.99 -25.30 -6.67
C ASP A 297 5.30 -24.98 -5.95
N THR A 298 6.29 -24.46 -6.69
CA THR A 298 7.56 -23.97 -6.13
C THR A 298 7.31 -22.81 -5.15
N GLN A 299 6.41 -21.89 -5.48
CA GLN A 299 6.07 -20.75 -4.62
C GLN A 299 5.44 -21.20 -3.29
N GLU A 300 4.47 -22.12 -3.32
CA GLU A 300 3.83 -22.64 -2.11
C GLU A 300 4.81 -23.49 -1.27
N TRP A 301 5.70 -24.23 -1.93
CA TRP A 301 6.74 -25.01 -1.28
C TRP A 301 7.71 -24.13 -0.47
N VAL A 302 8.14 -22.99 -1.02
CA VAL A 302 8.99 -22.02 -0.30
C VAL A 302 8.23 -21.36 0.84
N LYS A 303 6.97 -20.97 0.60
CA LYS A 303 6.11 -20.30 1.58
C LYS A 303 5.90 -21.11 2.86
N GLN A 304 5.95 -22.45 2.79
CA GLN A 304 5.87 -23.32 3.98
C GLN A 304 7.16 -23.36 4.83
N ARG A 305 8.29 -22.87 4.29
CA ARG A 305 9.62 -22.97 4.89
C ARG A 305 10.22 -21.63 5.32
N VAL A 306 9.56 -20.53 4.99
CA VAL A 306 10.02 -19.17 5.29
C VAL A 306 8.95 -18.39 6.05
N SER A 307 9.37 -17.38 6.81
CA SER A 307 8.45 -16.45 7.46
C SER A 307 7.65 -15.65 6.43
N LYS A 308 6.45 -15.18 6.82
CA LYS A 308 5.48 -14.52 5.91
C LYS A 308 6.08 -13.36 5.10
N HIS A 309 6.95 -12.55 5.69
CA HIS A 309 7.59 -11.41 5.02
C HIS A 309 8.67 -11.82 4.01
N LYS A 310 9.16 -13.06 4.06
CA LYS A 310 10.12 -13.63 3.10
C LYS A 310 9.44 -14.45 2.01
N ALA A 311 8.12 -14.66 2.07
CA ALA A 311 7.40 -15.38 1.04
C ALA A 311 7.60 -14.71 -0.34
N LEU A 312 7.67 -15.52 -1.39
CA LEU A 312 7.83 -15.08 -2.77
C LEU A 312 6.53 -14.46 -3.31
N VAL A 313 6.05 -13.38 -2.68
CA VAL A 313 4.82 -12.67 -3.06
C VAL A 313 4.92 -12.10 -4.47
N GLY A 314 6.15 -11.76 -4.90
CA GLY A 314 6.46 -11.35 -6.26
C GLY A 314 6.35 -12.46 -7.31
N GLY A 315 6.02 -13.69 -6.89
CA GLY A 315 5.85 -14.85 -7.76
C GLY A 315 7.16 -15.58 -8.07
N VAL A 316 7.00 -16.71 -8.77
CA VAL A 316 8.09 -17.51 -9.34
C VAL A 316 7.96 -17.48 -10.86
N VAL A 317 9.06 -17.27 -11.57
CA VAL A 317 9.15 -17.36 -13.02
C VAL A 317 10.14 -18.45 -13.38
N PHE A 318 9.76 -19.33 -14.28
CA PHE A 318 10.69 -20.31 -14.82
C PHE A 318 11.49 -19.71 -15.96
N VAL A 319 12.80 -19.91 -15.92
CA VAL A 319 13.75 -19.40 -16.91
C VAL A 319 14.65 -20.54 -17.36
N ASP A 320 15.15 -20.47 -18.60
CA ASP A 320 16.05 -21.51 -19.10
C ASP A 320 17.37 -21.56 -18.33
N GLU A 321 17.91 -20.39 -17.98
CA GLU A 321 19.13 -20.26 -17.19
C GLU A 321 19.10 -18.98 -16.35
N VAL A 322 19.64 -19.05 -15.13
CA VAL A 322 19.85 -17.87 -14.29
C VAL A 322 21.09 -17.12 -14.78
N PRO A 323 20.97 -15.85 -15.23
CA PRO A 323 22.11 -15.12 -15.79
C PRO A 323 23.17 -14.89 -14.71
N LYS A 324 24.38 -15.41 -14.95
CA LYS A 324 25.54 -15.31 -14.04
C LYS A 324 26.70 -14.58 -14.71
N LEU A 325 27.44 -13.79 -13.93
CA LEU A 325 28.76 -13.31 -14.30
C LEU A 325 29.69 -14.51 -14.43
N ALA A 326 30.77 -14.37 -15.17
CA ALA A 326 31.76 -15.43 -15.29
C ALA A 326 32.30 -15.93 -13.93
N SER A 327 32.30 -15.08 -12.89
CA SER A 327 32.63 -15.46 -11.51
C SER A 327 31.61 -16.38 -10.81
N GLY A 328 30.57 -16.85 -11.51
CA GLY A 328 29.46 -17.64 -10.96
C GLY A 328 28.46 -16.85 -10.09
N LYS A 329 28.62 -15.53 -9.99
CA LYS A 329 27.70 -14.65 -9.26
C LYS A 329 26.52 -14.28 -10.15
N ILE A 330 25.32 -14.24 -9.60
CA ILE A 330 24.11 -13.82 -10.32
C ILE A 330 24.29 -12.39 -10.87
N GLN A 331 23.94 -12.15 -12.13
CA GLN A 331 23.92 -10.83 -12.77
C GLN A 331 22.70 -10.03 -12.31
N ARG A 332 22.76 -9.53 -11.08
CA ARG A 332 21.65 -8.82 -10.43
C ARG A 332 21.09 -7.63 -11.22
N LYS A 333 21.92 -6.97 -12.02
CA LYS A 333 21.48 -5.89 -12.91
C LYS A 333 20.44 -6.38 -13.94
N VAL A 334 20.74 -7.51 -14.60
CA VAL A 334 19.83 -8.15 -15.56
C VAL A 334 18.56 -8.63 -14.85
N MET A 335 18.71 -9.25 -13.67
CA MET A 335 17.55 -9.67 -12.86
C MET A 335 16.63 -8.50 -12.49
N ARG A 336 17.17 -7.32 -12.20
CA ARG A 336 16.38 -6.11 -11.91
C ARG A 336 15.70 -5.55 -13.16
N GLU A 337 16.32 -5.66 -14.33
CA GLU A 337 15.70 -5.29 -15.61
C GLU A 337 14.52 -6.21 -15.93
N TRP A 338 14.68 -7.52 -15.72
CA TRP A 338 13.58 -8.49 -15.82
C TRP A 338 12.48 -8.22 -14.80
N SER A 339 12.86 -7.95 -13.54
CA SER A 339 11.91 -7.58 -12.48
C SER A 339 11.10 -6.32 -12.83
N LYS A 340 11.72 -5.29 -13.43
CA LYS A 340 11.02 -4.09 -13.90
C LYS A 340 10.08 -4.37 -15.06
N ARG A 341 10.51 -5.19 -16.04
CA ARG A 341 9.66 -5.63 -17.15
C ARG A 341 8.45 -6.38 -16.62
N ASP A 342 8.68 -7.32 -15.72
CA ASP A 342 7.64 -8.15 -15.13
C ASP A 342 6.72 -7.32 -14.22
N ALA A 343 7.23 -6.31 -13.50
CA ALA A 343 6.43 -5.35 -12.74
C ALA A 343 5.52 -4.51 -13.65
N ALA A 344 5.99 -4.15 -14.84
CA ALA A 344 5.17 -3.49 -15.84
C ALA A 344 4.11 -4.44 -16.43
N ALA A 345 4.46 -5.73 -16.62
CA ALA A 345 3.50 -6.77 -17.04
C ALA A 345 2.45 -7.10 -15.96
N LEU A 346 2.73 -6.82 -14.68
CA LEU A 346 1.75 -6.89 -13.59
C LEU A 346 0.75 -5.73 -13.60
N ARG A 347 0.99 -4.66 -14.37
CA ARG A 347 -0.05 -3.67 -14.63
C ARG A 347 -0.99 -4.23 -15.70
N HIS A 348 -2.25 -4.36 -15.34
CA HIS A 348 -3.29 -4.89 -16.22
C HIS A 348 -3.61 -4.01 -17.43
N PHE A 349 -3.13 -2.76 -17.46
CA PHE A 349 -3.37 -1.79 -18.52
C PHE A 349 -2.05 -1.34 -19.15
N GLN A 350 -1.97 -1.33 -20.48
CA GLN A 350 -0.78 -0.97 -21.25
C GLN A 350 -1.13 0.03 -22.36
N ASN A 351 -0.13 0.72 -22.91
CA ASN A 351 -0.29 1.67 -24.03
C ASN A 351 -1.32 2.79 -23.77
N TYR A 352 -1.28 3.38 -22.58
CA TYR A 352 -2.12 4.52 -22.21
C TYR A 352 -1.28 5.74 -21.85
N SER A 353 -1.86 6.93 -22.02
CA SER A 353 -1.37 8.16 -21.39
C SER A 353 -2.36 8.58 -20.30
N LEU A 354 -1.87 9.12 -19.18
CA LEU A 354 -2.70 9.53 -18.06
C LEU A 354 -2.24 10.88 -17.52
N GLN A 355 -3.16 11.82 -17.43
CA GLN A 355 -2.94 13.12 -16.83
C GLN A 355 -4.11 13.46 -15.91
N CYS A 356 -3.81 13.73 -14.64
CA CYS A 356 -4.75 14.20 -13.63
C CYS A 356 -4.47 15.67 -13.34
N TYR A 357 -5.55 16.46 -13.19
CA TYR A 357 -5.50 17.89 -12.89
C TYR A 357 -6.19 18.16 -11.55
N GLU A 358 -5.49 18.80 -10.62
CA GLU A 358 -5.98 19.15 -9.29
C GLU A 358 -5.77 20.65 -9.06
N LYS A 359 -6.85 21.36 -8.67
CA LYS A 359 -6.80 22.82 -8.45
C LYS A 359 -5.99 23.19 -7.21
N ASN A 360 -5.92 22.29 -6.24
CA ASN A 360 -5.24 22.50 -4.98
C ASN A 360 -3.71 22.29 -5.11
N PRO A 361 -2.91 22.87 -4.20
CA PRO A 361 -1.47 22.65 -4.15
C PRO A 361 -1.06 21.30 -3.54
N SER A 362 -2.03 20.47 -3.12
CA SER A 362 -1.80 19.10 -2.68
C SER A 362 -2.99 18.21 -3.07
N VAL A 363 -2.80 16.89 -2.95
CA VAL A 363 -3.82 15.86 -3.21
C VAL A 363 -4.80 15.74 -2.04
N ALA A 364 -5.64 14.70 -2.05
CA ALA A 364 -6.62 14.33 -1.00
C ALA A 364 -7.93 15.15 -0.96
N GLY A 365 -8.11 16.12 -1.86
CA GLY A 365 -9.41 16.75 -2.14
C GLY A 365 -10.08 17.36 -0.89
N THR A 366 -11.24 16.83 -0.50
CA THR A 366 -12.01 17.30 0.67
C THR A 366 -11.16 17.40 1.94
N TRP A 367 -10.21 16.47 2.15
CA TRP A 367 -9.34 16.44 3.32
C TRP A 367 -8.25 17.53 3.29
N PHE A 368 -7.92 18.03 2.10
CA PHE A 368 -7.09 19.23 1.96
C PHE A 368 -7.89 20.49 2.26
N GLU A 369 -9.11 20.62 1.74
CA GLU A 369 -9.89 21.86 1.84
C GLU A 369 -10.53 22.09 3.21
N ASN A 370 -11.07 21.04 3.83
CA ASN A 370 -11.77 21.16 5.11
C ASN A 370 -10.80 20.97 6.27
N ARG A 371 -10.44 22.07 6.93
CA ARG A 371 -9.45 22.11 8.02
C ARG A 371 -9.94 22.76 9.30
N TYR A 372 -11.26 22.94 9.43
CA TYR A 372 -11.86 23.54 10.62
C TYR A 372 -11.63 22.67 11.88
N PRO A 373 -11.62 23.27 13.09
CA PRO A 373 -11.46 22.56 14.34
C PRO A 373 -12.50 21.44 14.53
N GLY A 374 -12.03 20.24 14.88
CA GLY A 374 -12.89 19.07 15.04
C GLY A 374 -13.23 18.33 13.74
N CYS A 375 -12.73 18.78 12.58
CA CYS A 375 -12.97 18.07 11.32
C CYS A 375 -12.44 16.63 11.36
N ALA A 376 -13.34 15.68 11.19
CA ALA A 376 -13.06 14.24 11.23
C ALA A 376 -13.98 13.48 10.28
N CYS A 377 -13.57 12.27 9.90
CA CYS A 377 -14.42 11.35 9.16
C CYS A 377 -15.60 10.86 10.01
N ASP A 378 -16.73 10.56 9.37
CA ASP A 378 -17.90 9.97 10.02
C ASP A 378 -17.97 8.44 9.89
N VAL A 379 -16.97 7.84 9.26
CA VAL A 379 -16.79 6.39 9.12
C VAL A 379 -15.51 6.00 9.90
N PRO A 380 -15.51 4.85 10.61
CA PRO A 380 -14.32 4.36 11.31
C PRO A 380 -13.08 4.33 10.41
N SER A 381 -11.94 4.80 10.92
CA SER A 381 -10.71 5.04 10.15
C SER A 381 -10.18 3.83 9.42
N HIS A 382 -10.14 2.67 10.07
CA HIS A 382 -9.71 1.43 9.44
C HIS A 382 -10.63 0.98 8.28
N ASN A 383 -11.85 1.53 8.17
CA ASN A 383 -12.82 1.26 7.11
C ASN A 383 -12.93 2.41 6.09
N TYR A 384 -12.64 3.64 6.50
CA TYR A 384 -12.37 4.78 5.61
C TYR A 384 -10.90 4.79 5.16
N THR A 385 -10.49 3.66 4.59
CA THR A 385 -9.14 3.34 4.09
C THR A 385 -9.37 2.48 2.86
N TRP A 386 -8.54 2.58 1.80
CA TRP A 386 -8.69 1.69 0.64
C TRP A 386 -8.74 0.23 1.08
N SER A 387 -9.63 -0.56 0.50
CA SER A 387 -9.91 -1.93 0.95
C SER A 387 -8.63 -2.79 0.90
N PHE A 388 -7.80 -2.54 -0.10
CA PHE A 388 -6.53 -3.20 -0.39
C PHE A 388 -5.29 -2.56 0.27
N GLU A 389 -5.38 -1.34 0.85
CA GLU A 389 -4.24 -0.62 1.44
C GLU A 389 -4.51 -0.27 2.92
N PRO A 390 -4.52 -1.26 3.84
CA PRO A 390 -4.73 -1.03 5.26
C PRO A 390 -3.62 -0.18 5.90
N LYS A 391 -3.99 0.74 6.79
CA LYS A 391 -3.08 1.44 7.71
C LYS A 391 -3.19 0.83 9.11
N LEU A 392 -2.04 0.55 9.73
CA LEU A 392 -1.93 -0.18 11.01
C LEU A 392 -2.07 0.71 12.24
N ASP A 393 -1.77 2.00 12.11
CA ASP A 393 -1.42 2.86 13.24
C ASP A 393 -2.31 4.12 13.35
N TRP A 394 -3.55 4.07 12.84
CA TRP A 394 -4.53 5.15 13.04
C TRP A 394 -4.59 5.59 14.51
N THR A 395 -4.75 6.89 14.79
CA THR A 395 -4.75 7.35 16.18
C THR A 395 -6.03 7.01 16.93
N SER A 396 -7.16 6.94 16.23
CA SER A 396 -8.48 6.75 16.81
C SER A 396 -9.47 6.23 15.78
N VAL A 397 -10.65 5.79 16.26
CA VAL A 397 -11.78 5.36 15.42
C VAL A 397 -12.18 6.49 14.47
N TYR A 398 -12.35 7.72 14.95
CA TYR A 398 -12.52 8.91 14.12
C TYR A 398 -11.31 9.83 14.30
N PRO A 399 -10.32 9.76 13.41
CA PRO A 399 -9.11 10.55 13.46
C PRO A 399 -9.34 11.95 12.88
N PRO A 400 -8.50 12.92 13.24
CA PRO A 400 -8.57 14.25 12.66
C PRO A 400 -8.33 14.21 11.14
N ALA A 401 -8.95 15.13 10.41
CA ALA A 401 -8.82 15.28 8.96
C ALA A 401 -7.37 15.32 8.46
N SER A 402 -6.45 15.89 9.25
CA SER A 402 -5.01 15.94 8.94
C SER A 402 -4.33 14.58 8.90
N GLU A 403 -4.81 13.59 9.67
CA GLU A 403 -4.31 12.22 9.56
C GLU A 403 -4.83 11.53 8.30
N VAL A 404 -6.10 11.75 7.95
CA VAL A 404 -6.71 11.21 6.73
C VAL A 404 -6.05 11.79 5.48
N LEU A 405 -5.75 13.08 5.48
CA LEU A 405 -4.95 13.74 4.42
C LEU A 405 -3.60 13.04 4.25
N ARG A 406 -2.85 12.82 5.34
CA ARG A 406 -1.54 12.17 5.30
C ARG A 406 -1.60 10.75 4.76
N TYR A 407 -2.66 10.00 5.05
CA TYR A 407 -2.87 8.67 4.48
C TYR A 407 -2.95 8.72 2.95
N PHE A 408 -3.80 9.58 2.38
CA PHE A 408 -3.94 9.68 0.92
C PHE A 408 -2.70 10.28 0.24
N GLU A 409 -2.01 11.22 0.89
CA GLU A 409 -0.74 11.74 0.38
C GLU A 409 0.36 10.66 0.39
N HIS A 410 0.44 9.86 1.46
CA HIS A 410 1.35 8.73 1.54
C HIS A 410 1.05 7.71 0.44
N PHE A 411 -0.22 7.36 0.23
CA PHE A 411 -0.66 6.50 -0.86
C PHE A 411 -0.20 7.02 -2.23
N ALA A 412 -0.44 8.31 -2.52
CA ALA A 412 -0.01 8.91 -3.78
C ALA A 412 1.51 8.85 -3.99
N ARG A 413 2.31 9.04 -2.93
CA ARG A 413 3.77 8.92 -2.99
C ARG A 413 4.23 7.48 -3.14
N LYS A 414 3.69 6.55 -2.34
CA LYS A 414 4.02 5.12 -2.36
C LYS A 414 3.83 4.51 -3.75
N HIS A 415 2.71 4.84 -4.41
CA HIS A 415 2.41 4.34 -5.75
C HIS A 415 2.95 5.24 -6.88
N SER A 416 3.80 6.23 -6.55
CA SER A 416 4.40 7.17 -7.51
C SER A 416 3.37 7.87 -8.41
N LEU A 417 2.19 8.19 -7.88
CA LEU A 417 1.09 8.77 -8.65
C LEU A 417 1.33 10.23 -9.02
N HIS A 418 2.18 10.94 -8.28
CA HIS A 418 2.49 12.36 -8.54
C HIS A 418 3.03 12.64 -9.95
N GLN A 419 3.64 11.65 -10.61
CA GLN A 419 4.09 11.80 -12.00
C GLN A 419 2.93 12.06 -12.98
N TYR A 420 1.71 11.63 -12.64
CA TYR A 420 0.51 11.82 -13.44
C TYR A 420 -0.31 13.03 -12.97
N ILE A 421 0.06 13.71 -11.88
CA ILE A 421 -0.77 14.74 -11.24
C ILE A 421 -0.15 16.12 -11.44
N LYS A 422 -0.89 17.02 -12.10
CA LYS A 422 -0.60 18.45 -12.15
C LYS A 422 -1.43 19.18 -11.10
N LEU A 423 -0.78 19.53 -10.00
CA LEU A 423 -1.33 20.34 -8.91
C LEU A 423 -1.43 21.81 -9.34
N GLN A 424 -2.30 22.60 -8.69
CA GLN A 424 -2.55 24.00 -9.04
C GLN A 424 -3.04 24.21 -10.48
N HIS A 425 -3.76 23.24 -11.02
CA HIS A 425 -4.34 23.28 -12.36
C HIS A 425 -5.84 22.96 -12.27
N GLN A 426 -6.66 23.95 -12.60
CA GLN A 426 -8.11 23.87 -12.55
C GLN A 426 -8.67 23.66 -13.97
N VAL A 427 -9.47 22.61 -14.16
CA VAL A 427 -10.26 22.45 -15.40
C VAL A 427 -11.37 23.51 -15.41
N VAL A 428 -11.45 24.26 -16.51
CA VAL A 428 -12.38 25.39 -16.72
C VAL A 428 -13.28 25.22 -17.95
N GLY A 429 -13.14 24.12 -18.70
CA GLY A 429 -13.99 23.78 -19.84
C GLY A 429 -13.63 22.41 -20.41
N ALA A 430 -14.59 21.74 -21.03
CA ALA A 430 -14.36 20.53 -21.83
C ALA A 430 -15.29 20.56 -23.05
N TYR A 431 -14.72 20.41 -24.24
CA TYR A 431 -15.45 20.54 -25.51
C TYR A 431 -15.14 19.35 -26.40
N TRP A 432 -16.18 18.71 -26.94
CA TRP A 432 -15.99 17.59 -27.86
C TRP A 432 -15.27 18.05 -29.13
N ASP A 433 -14.21 17.34 -29.50
CA ASP A 433 -13.51 17.49 -30.77
C ASP A 433 -13.89 16.34 -31.72
N ALA A 434 -14.65 16.68 -32.75
CA ALA A 434 -15.11 15.73 -33.76
C ALA A 434 -14.03 15.29 -34.76
N GLN A 435 -12.86 15.96 -34.80
CA GLN A 435 -11.76 15.57 -35.69
C GLN A 435 -10.89 14.48 -35.08
N ASN A 436 -10.71 14.51 -33.76
CA ASN A 436 -9.84 13.59 -33.03
C ASN A 436 -10.60 12.62 -32.12
N ASP A 437 -11.95 12.63 -32.15
CA ASP A 437 -12.82 11.74 -31.37
C ASP A 437 -12.49 11.77 -29.86
N GLY A 438 -12.73 12.91 -29.21
CA GLY A 438 -12.40 13.08 -27.79
C GLY A 438 -12.81 14.44 -27.24
N TYR A 439 -12.20 14.86 -26.13
CA TYR A 439 -12.43 16.16 -25.52
C TYR A 439 -11.17 17.02 -25.49
N ASP A 440 -11.33 18.27 -25.92
CA ASP A 440 -10.41 19.36 -25.63
C ASP A 440 -10.73 19.95 -24.25
N VAL A 441 -9.84 19.69 -23.30
CA VAL A 441 -9.95 20.10 -21.90
C VAL A 441 -9.17 21.39 -21.69
N HIS A 442 -9.88 22.44 -21.31
CA HIS A 442 -9.29 23.73 -20.99
C HIS A 442 -8.86 23.74 -19.53
N VAL A 443 -7.56 23.93 -19.29
CA VAL A 443 -6.95 23.84 -17.97
C VAL A 443 -6.26 25.15 -17.63
N LYS A 444 -6.70 25.80 -16.56
CA LYS A 444 -6.13 27.04 -16.03
C LYS A 444 -5.12 26.74 -14.92
N ASN A 445 -3.89 27.20 -15.08
CA ASN A 445 -2.94 27.26 -13.98
C ASN A 445 -3.38 28.35 -12.99
N VAL A 446 -3.68 27.97 -11.74
CA VAL A 446 -4.24 28.92 -10.77
C VAL A 446 -3.20 29.93 -10.25
N THR A 447 -1.92 29.61 -10.40
CA THR A 447 -0.80 30.47 -9.97
C THR A 447 -0.48 31.53 -11.02
N THR A 448 -0.36 31.14 -12.30
CA THR A 448 -0.01 32.07 -13.39
C THR A 448 -1.22 32.72 -14.05
N GLY A 449 -2.40 32.07 -13.95
CA GLY A 449 -3.62 32.49 -14.62
C GLY A 449 -3.71 32.05 -16.09
N GLU A 450 -2.65 31.44 -16.65
CA GLU A 450 -2.61 30.95 -18.03
C GLU A 450 -3.53 29.74 -18.22
N THR A 451 -4.16 29.67 -19.39
CA THR A 451 -5.03 28.54 -19.78
C THR A 451 -4.37 27.79 -20.92
N ALA A 452 -4.19 26.48 -20.76
CA ALA A 452 -3.76 25.55 -21.79
C ALA A 452 -4.94 24.67 -22.23
N ILE A 453 -4.83 24.11 -23.43
CA ILE A 453 -5.77 23.09 -23.94
C ILE A 453 -5.00 21.76 -23.97
N ASP A 454 -5.61 20.73 -23.41
CA ASP A 454 -5.10 19.36 -23.41
C ASP A 454 -6.18 18.44 -23.98
N HIS A 455 -5.79 17.46 -24.80
CA HIS A 455 -6.73 16.58 -25.49
C HIS A 455 -6.76 15.20 -24.83
N CYS A 456 -7.95 14.59 -24.71
CA CYS A 456 -8.07 13.20 -24.27
C CYS A 456 -9.22 12.45 -24.95
N ASP A 457 -9.01 11.14 -25.19
CA ASP A 457 -10.05 10.26 -25.73
C ASP A 457 -11.18 10.03 -24.72
N ILE A 458 -10.82 9.92 -23.43
CA ILE A 458 -11.72 9.64 -22.31
C ILE A 458 -11.47 10.64 -21.19
N LEU A 459 -12.54 11.24 -20.68
CA LEU A 459 -12.49 12.22 -19.59
C LEU A 459 -13.18 11.67 -18.34
N ILE A 460 -12.41 11.49 -17.26
CA ILE A 460 -12.92 11.04 -15.96
C ILE A 460 -13.00 12.22 -14.99
N LYS A 461 -14.21 12.62 -14.60
CA LYS A 461 -14.43 13.65 -13.59
C LYS A 461 -14.44 13.04 -12.19
N ALA A 462 -13.31 13.22 -11.48
CA ALA A 462 -13.12 12.84 -10.08
C ALA A 462 -13.03 14.05 -9.12
N GLY A 463 -13.62 15.20 -9.49
CA GLY A 463 -13.51 16.47 -8.74
C GLY A 463 -14.25 16.57 -7.40
N GLY A 464 -14.80 15.46 -6.89
CA GLY A 464 -15.58 15.42 -5.65
C GLY A 464 -16.95 16.13 -5.72
N ILE A 465 -17.69 16.04 -4.61
CA ILE A 465 -19.07 16.56 -4.48
C ILE A 465 -19.26 17.55 -3.31
N LEU A 466 -18.36 17.56 -2.32
CA LEU A 466 -18.46 18.38 -1.09
C LEU A 466 -17.25 19.33 -0.97
N ASN A 467 -17.01 20.13 -2.01
CA ASN A 467 -15.90 21.09 -2.07
C ASN A 467 -16.25 22.39 -2.83
N ASN A 468 -17.51 22.55 -3.27
CA ASN A 468 -18.00 23.78 -3.88
C ASN A 468 -18.81 24.57 -2.84
N TRP A 469 -18.16 25.46 -2.09
CA TRP A 469 -18.80 26.22 -1.04
C TRP A 469 -19.14 27.65 -1.49
N LYS A 470 -20.10 28.27 -0.81
CA LYS A 470 -20.45 29.67 -0.98
C LYS A 470 -20.88 30.25 0.37
N TRP A 471 -20.73 31.56 0.52
CA TRP A 471 -21.30 32.25 1.67
C TRP A 471 -22.82 32.03 1.73
N PRO A 472 -23.41 31.91 2.93
CA PRO A 472 -24.84 31.73 3.05
C PRO A 472 -25.56 32.98 2.53
N ALA A 473 -26.67 32.76 1.85
CA ALA A 473 -27.50 33.83 1.28
C ALA A 473 -28.38 34.49 2.37
N ILE A 474 -27.76 34.96 3.45
CA ILE A 474 -28.42 35.69 4.53
C ILE A 474 -28.32 37.18 4.22
N PRO A 475 -29.44 37.93 4.18
CA PRO A 475 -29.42 39.37 3.95
C PRO A 475 -28.47 40.08 4.92
N GLY A 476 -27.70 41.06 4.44
CA GLY A 476 -26.81 41.87 5.28
C GLY A 476 -25.48 41.21 5.69
N LEU A 477 -25.18 39.97 5.28
CA LEU A 477 -23.90 39.31 5.61
C LEU A 477 -22.67 40.15 5.24
N SER A 478 -22.69 40.85 4.10
CA SER A 478 -21.61 41.74 3.66
C SER A 478 -21.44 43.01 4.50
N ASN A 479 -22.43 43.35 5.33
CA ASN A 479 -22.41 44.54 6.17
C ASN A 479 -21.75 44.28 7.54
N TYR A 480 -21.59 43.02 7.91
CA TYR A 480 -20.97 42.62 9.18
C TYR A 480 -19.55 43.17 9.32
N LYS A 481 -19.23 43.75 10.49
CA LYS A 481 -17.93 44.38 10.73
C LYS A 481 -16.92 43.47 11.46
N GLY A 482 -17.37 42.33 11.99
CA GLY A 482 -16.50 41.34 12.61
C GLY A 482 -15.88 40.38 11.59
N ILE A 483 -15.30 39.28 12.09
CA ILE A 483 -14.59 38.30 11.25
C ILE A 483 -15.58 37.25 10.71
N LEU A 484 -15.49 36.92 9.42
CA LEU A 484 -16.26 35.84 8.79
C LEU A 484 -15.34 34.66 8.46
N LEU A 485 -15.72 33.48 8.93
CA LEU A 485 -15.09 32.20 8.60
C LEU A 485 -16.12 31.28 7.95
N HIS A 486 -15.69 30.48 6.98
CA HIS A 486 -16.48 29.39 6.42
C HIS A 486 -15.75 28.08 6.67
N THR A 487 -16.46 27.03 7.11
CA THR A 487 -15.82 25.76 7.48
C THR A 487 -15.05 25.13 6.31
N ALA A 488 -15.55 25.26 5.08
CA ALA A 488 -14.90 24.77 3.87
C ALA A 488 -13.73 25.63 3.33
N ASN A 489 -13.43 26.77 3.95
CA ASN A 489 -12.29 27.63 3.60
C ASN A 489 -11.76 28.30 4.88
N TRP A 490 -11.28 27.43 5.77
CA TRP A 490 -10.85 27.83 7.10
C TRP A 490 -9.54 28.64 7.06
N ASP A 491 -9.50 29.73 7.81
CA ASP A 491 -8.31 30.58 7.98
C ASP A 491 -7.70 30.33 9.37
N ASP A 492 -6.56 29.64 9.39
CA ASP A 492 -5.84 29.28 10.62
C ASP A 492 -5.22 30.49 11.34
N SER A 493 -5.18 31.68 10.71
CA SER A 493 -4.65 32.90 11.34
C SER A 493 -5.61 33.55 12.35
N VAL A 494 -6.89 33.18 12.32
CA VAL A 494 -7.91 33.77 13.19
C VAL A 494 -7.96 33.05 14.54
N SER A 495 -7.56 33.75 15.61
CA SER A 495 -7.73 33.24 16.98
C SER A 495 -9.16 33.41 17.48
N LEU A 496 -9.72 32.30 18.00
CA LEU A 496 -11.03 32.27 18.67
C LEU A 496 -10.91 32.50 20.19
N GLU A 497 -9.71 32.64 20.72
CA GLU A 497 -9.47 32.75 22.15
C GLU A 497 -10.12 33.99 22.75
N GLY A 498 -10.96 33.78 23.77
CA GLY A 498 -11.66 34.87 24.46
C GLY A 498 -12.75 35.57 23.64
N LYS A 499 -13.04 35.11 22.41
CA LYS A 499 -14.06 35.70 21.52
C LYS A 499 -15.47 35.19 21.81
N HIS A 500 -16.46 35.99 21.47
CA HIS A 500 -17.85 35.56 21.32
C HIS A 500 -18.08 35.12 19.87
N VAL A 501 -18.30 33.83 19.66
CA VAL A 501 -18.44 33.24 18.32
C VAL A 501 -19.89 32.95 18.00
N GLY A 502 -20.35 33.34 16.82
CA GLY A 502 -21.63 32.93 16.23
C GLY A 502 -21.43 31.74 15.29
N LEU A 503 -22.02 30.58 15.59
CA LEU A 503 -21.96 29.40 14.73
C LEU A 503 -23.28 29.27 13.95
N ILE A 504 -23.24 29.50 12.64
CA ILE A 504 -24.42 29.41 11.77
C ILE A 504 -24.44 28.03 11.10
N GLY A 505 -25.47 27.24 11.40
CA GLY A 505 -25.72 25.96 10.75
C GLY A 505 -25.44 24.76 11.66
N ASN A 506 -26.35 23.78 11.60
CA ASN A 506 -26.31 22.56 12.40
C ASN A 506 -26.05 21.29 11.57
N GLY A 507 -25.26 21.44 10.50
CA GLY A 507 -24.82 20.34 9.65
C GLY A 507 -23.69 19.52 10.29
N SER A 508 -23.05 18.64 9.52
CA SER A 508 -21.90 17.86 10.00
C SER A 508 -20.78 18.77 10.54
N SER A 509 -20.43 19.82 9.80
CA SER A 509 -19.40 20.77 10.22
C SER A 509 -19.78 21.52 11.51
N GLY A 510 -21.03 21.94 11.67
CA GLY A 510 -21.47 22.63 12.90
C GLY A 510 -21.42 21.73 14.13
N ILE A 511 -21.83 20.46 13.98
CA ILE A 511 -21.78 19.45 15.03
C ILE A 511 -20.34 19.17 15.50
N GLN A 512 -19.38 19.19 14.58
CA GLN A 512 -17.97 18.97 14.90
C GLN A 512 -17.28 20.22 15.46
N VAL A 513 -17.59 21.41 14.91
CA VAL A 513 -16.97 22.69 15.33
C VAL A 513 -17.35 23.06 16.75
N LEU A 514 -18.64 23.00 17.11
CA LEU A 514 -19.12 23.45 18.42
C LEU A 514 -18.35 22.84 19.61
N PRO A 515 -18.25 21.50 19.75
CA PRO A 515 -17.50 20.90 20.86
C PRO A 515 -16.00 21.16 20.76
N ALA A 516 -15.44 21.39 19.57
CA ALA A 516 -14.02 21.65 19.38
C ALA A 516 -13.60 23.08 19.80
N ILE A 517 -14.48 24.08 19.64
CA ILE A 517 -14.14 25.49 19.92
C ILE A 517 -14.62 25.99 21.28
N ARG A 518 -15.59 25.30 21.91
CA ARG A 518 -16.28 25.80 23.12
C ARG A 518 -15.37 26.13 24.29
N GLU A 519 -14.29 25.39 24.51
CA GLU A 519 -13.36 25.62 25.63
C GLU A 519 -12.40 26.79 25.36
N THR A 520 -12.21 27.15 24.09
CA THR A 520 -11.32 28.25 23.67
C THR A 520 -12.06 29.59 23.61
N CYS A 521 -13.34 29.55 23.26
CA CYS A 521 -14.17 30.75 23.12
C CYS A 521 -14.70 31.23 24.47
N LYS A 522 -14.85 32.55 24.65
CA LYS A 522 -15.52 33.13 25.83
C LYS A 522 -17.01 32.75 25.86
N LYS A 523 -17.66 32.80 24.70
CA LYS A 523 -19.07 32.43 24.51
C LYS A 523 -19.28 31.94 23.09
N VAL A 524 -20.16 30.97 22.89
CA VAL A 524 -20.59 30.51 21.56
C VAL A 524 -22.11 30.64 21.46
N THR A 525 -22.62 31.40 20.49
CA THR A 525 -24.04 31.41 20.13
C THR A 525 -24.23 30.57 18.88
N THR A 526 -24.94 29.44 18.99
CA THR A 526 -25.20 28.55 17.86
C THR A 526 -26.61 28.78 17.31
N PHE A 527 -26.71 29.00 16.01
CA PHE A 527 -27.95 29.27 15.30
C PHE A 527 -28.41 28.00 14.57
N ILE A 528 -29.51 27.43 15.05
CA ILE A 528 -30.08 26.17 14.57
C ILE A 528 -31.44 26.46 13.92
N ARG A 529 -31.51 26.25 12.60
CA ARG A 529 -32.77 26.42 11.85
C ARG A 529 -33.69 25.21 11.93
N GLU A 530 -33.12 24.01 11.80
CA GLU A 530 -33.85 22.74 11.80
C GLU A 530 -33.09 21.71 12.64
N PRO A 531 -33.78 20.80 13.35
CA PRO A 531 -33.14 19.78 14.16
C PRO A 531 -32.42 18.73 13.29
N LYS A 532 -31.62 17.88 13.93
CA LYS A 532 -30.92 16.79 13.26
C LYS A 532 -30.74 15.62 14.21
N TRP A 533 -30.88 14.41 13.68
CA TRP A 533 -30.46 13.19 14.37
C TRP A 533 -28.94 13.21 14.58
N VAL A 534 -28.54 13.05 15.85
CA VAL A 534 -27.15 12.85 16.24
C VAL A 534 -26.99 11.38 16.59
N SER A 535 -26.18 10.65 15.83
CA SER A 535 -26.08 9.20 15.94
C SER A 535 -25.30 8.82 17.20
N PRO A 536 -25.90 8.14 18.19
CA PRO A 536 -25.18 7.46 19.25
C PRO A 536 -24.55 6.20 18.62
N MET A 537 -23.23 6.11 18.63
CA MET A 537 -22.52 5.06 17.90
C MET A 537 -22.24 3.86 18.80
N GLN A 538 -23.26 3.03 19.01
CA GLN A 538 -23.11 1.81 19.80
C GLN A 538 -22.09 0.86 19.13
N GLY A 539 -21.03 0.50 19.85
CA GLY A 539 -19.94 -0.36 19.35
C GLY A 539 -18.99 0.30 18.35
N LEU A 540 -19.19 1.59 18.06
CA LEU A 540 -18.33 2.43 17.19
C LEU A 540 -18.08 3.77 17.87
N GLU A 541 -17.99 3.78 19.20
CA GLU A 541 -17.73 4.97 19.99
C GLU A 541 -16.37 5.59 19.65
N GLN A 542 -16.20 6.88 19.96
CA GLN A 542 -14.88 7.49 19.88
C GLN A 542 -13.92 6.76 20.82
N HIS A 543 -12.92 6.09 20.25
CA HIS A 543 -11.86 5.42 20.98
C HIS A 543 -10.49 5.81 20.40
N ASN A 544 -9.53 6.07 21.27
CA ASN A 544 -8.14 6.31 20.88
C ASN A 544 -7.39 4.98 20.97
N PHE A 545 -6.86 4.53 19.84
CA PHE A 545 -6.18 3.24 19.80
C PHE A 545 -4.92 3.27 20.68
N THR A 546 -4.84 2.32 21.60
CA THR A 546 -3.70 2.16 22.50
C THR A 546 -2.47 1.65 21.73
N ARG A 547 -1.29 1.71 22.35
CA ARG A 547 -0.09 1.18 21.72
C ARG A 547 -0.18 -0.33 21.56
N GLU A 548 -0.84 -1.00 22.50
CA GLU A 548 -1.07 -2.44 22.51
C GLU A 548 -1.98 -2.85 21.36
N GLU A 549 -3.07 -2.11 21.10
CA GLU A 549 -3.96 -2.38 19.95
C GLU A 549 -3.25 -2.18 18.62
N LYS A 550 -2.45 -1.11 18.47
CA LYS A 550 -1.66 -0.88 17.25
C LYS A 550 -0.61 -1.97 17.03
N ASN A 551 0.03 -2.43 18.10
CA ASN A 551 0.96 -3.55 18.05
C ASN A 551 0.23 -4.85 17.69
N GLU A 552 -0.97 -5.10 18.24
CA GLU A 552 -1.78 -6.26 17.84
C GLU A 552 -2.11 -6.22 16.34
N PHE A 553 -2.53 -5.06 15.82
CA PHE A 553 -2.78 -4.89 14.38
C PHE A 553 -1.55 -5.16 13.52
N ALA A 554 -0.35 -4.80 14.00
CA ALA A 554 0.91 -5.00 13.29
C ALA A 554 1.45 -6.43 13.39
N ASP A 555 1.42 -7.01 14.58
CA ASP A 555 2.16 -8.23 14.92
C ASP A 555 1.33 -9.50 14.76
N LYS A 556 0.00 -9.42 14.92
CA LYS A 556 -0.90 -10.59 14.87
C LYS A 556 -1.53 -10.72 13.47
N PRO A 557 -1.15 -11.76 12.69
CA PRO A 557 -1.67 -11.93 11.33
C PRO A 557 -3.20 -12.04 11.30
N GLY A 558 -3.84 -11.17 10.52
CA GLY A 558 -5.29 -11.21 10.30
C GLY A 558 -6.12 -10.43 11.31
N ALA A 559 -5.54 -9.98 12.44
CA ALA A 559 -6.27 -9.24 13.47
C ALA A 559 -6.93 -7.96 12.93
N LEU A 560 -6.16 -7.12 12.21
CA LEU A 560 -6.72 -5.92 11.59
C LEU A 560 -7.77 -6.25 10.50
N LEU A 561 -7.55 -7.33 9.74
CA LEU A 561 -8.50 -7.72 8.70
C LEU A 561 -9.85 -8.15 9.30
N GLU A 562 -9.82 -8.90 10.39
CA GLU A 562 -11.01 -9.30 11.14
C GLU A 562 -11.71 -8.09 11.75
N TYR A 563 -10.96 -7.18 12.39
CA TYR A 563 -11.49 -5.92 12.92
C TYR A 563 -12.22 -5.11 11.85
N ARG A 564 -11.58 -4.87 10.69
CA ARG A 564 -12.18 -4.16 9.54
C ARG A 564 -13.45 -4.85 9.03
N ARG A 565 -13.42 -6.18 8.91
CA ARG A 565 -14.57 -6.99 8.45
C ARG A 565 -15.75 -6.92 9.41
N ASN A 566 -15.49 -6.90 10.71
CA ASN A 566 -16.55 -6.82 11.72
C ASN A 566 -17.26 -5.47 11.65
N ILE A 567 -16.50 -4.37 11.56
CA ILE A 567 -17.07 -3.03 11.36
C ILE A 567 -17.86 -2.97 10.06
N GLU A 568 -17.29 -3.43 8.93
CA GLU A 568 -17.99 -3.41 7.65
C GLU A 568 -19.28 -4.24 7.69
N SER A 569 -19.22 -5.42 8.31
CA SER A 569 -20.39 -6.30 8.40
C SER A 569 -21.52 -5.66 9.20
N GLY A 570 -21.17 -4.92 10.27
CA GLY A 570 -22.11 -4.13 11.06
C GLY A 570 -22.74 -3.00 10.25
N LEU A 571 -21.91 -2.16 9.60
CA LEU A 571 -22.39 -1.04 8.76
C LEU A 571 -23.28 -1.52 7.61
N ASN A 572 -22.91 -2.59 6.91
CA ASN A 572 -23.72 -3.16 5.84
C ASN A 572 -25.02 -3.81 6.36
N GLY A 573 -25.02 -4.32 7.59
CA GLY A 573 -26.21 -4.88 8.25
C GLY A 573 -27.28 -3.83 8.58
N GLN A 574 -26.92 -2.55 8.66
CA GLN A 574 -27.83 -1.47 9.05
C GLN A 574 -28.70 -0.92 7.91
N PHE A 575 -28.66 -1.51 6.70
CA PHE A 575 -29.42 -0.99 5.57
C PHE A 575 -30.94 -0.90 5.84
N GLY A 576 -31.47 -1.80 6.68
CA GLY A 576 -32.87 -1.79 7.11
C GLY A 576 -33.33 -0.47 7.74
N ILE A 577 -32.42 0.31 8.36
CA ILE A 577 -32.73 1.65 8.92
C ILE A 577 -33.29 2.59 7.84
N PHE A 578 -32.86 2.44 6.59
CA PHE A 578 -33.23 3.37 5.52
C PHE A 578 -34.54 3.01 4.80
N LEU A 579 -35.15 1.87 5.13
CA LEU A 579 -36.44 1.45 4.58
C LEU A 579 -37.58 2.02 5.42
N GLU A 580 -38.61 2.54 4.77
CA GLU A 580 -39.78 3.07 5.47
C GLU A 580 -40.50 1.94 6.22
N ARG A 581 -40.99 2.22 7.44
CA ARG A 581 -41.76 1.28 8.29
C ARG A 581 -41.06 -0.05 8.59
N SER A 582 -39.72 -0.06 8.56
CA SER A 582 -38.96 -1.21 9.03
C SER A 582 -38.92 -1.22 10.56
N GLN A 583 -39.02 -2.42 11.15
CA GLN A 583 -38.87 -2.61 12.59
C GLN A 583 -37.53 -2.02 13.10
N VAL A 584 -36.46 -2.25 12.34
CA VAL A 584 -35.11 -1.71 12.62
C VAL A 584 -35.12 -0.18 12.70
N ASN A 585 -35.84 0.53 11.83
CA ASN A 585 -35.94 1.98 11.91
C ASN A 585 -36.67 2.45 13.17
N GLU A 586 -37.80 1.81 13.52
CA GLU A 586 -38.59 2.16 14.69
C GLU A 586 -37.81 1.96 16.01
N GLU A 587 -37.11 0.84 16.12
CA GLU A 587 -36.23 0.55 17.27
C GLU A 587 -35.06 1.53 17.35
N THR A 588 -34.42 1.81 16.21
CA THR A 588 -33.33 2.81 16.13
C THR A 588 -33.84 4.19 16.52
N ARG A 589 -35.05 4.57 16.11
CA ARG A 589 -35.69 5.85 16.49
C ARG A 589 -35.93 5.93 17.98
N ALA A 590 -36.48 4.88 18.60
CA ALA A 590 -36.69 4.83 20.05
C ALA A 590 -35.36 4.97 20.80
N TYR A 591 -34.32 4.25 20.37
CA TYR A 591 -32.97 4.34 20.93
C TYR A 591 -32.37 5.74 20.81
N PHE A 592 -32.45 6.36 19.63
CA PHE A 592 -31.91 7.71 19.39
C PHE A 592 -32.63 8.76 20.24
N ILE A 593 -33.96 8.69 20.35
CA ILE A 593 -34.73 9.59 21.22
C ILE A 593 -34.28 9.45 22.67
N HIS A 594 -34.11 8.23 23.17
CA HIS A 594 -33.66 7.99 24.53
C HIS A 594 -32.26 8.60 24.77
N GLN A 595 -31.30 8.31 23.89
CA GLN A 595 -29.93 8.82 23.98
C GLN A 595 -29.85 10.35 23.85
N MET A 596 -30.62 10.94 22.94
CA MET A 596 -30.63 12.40 22.76
C MET A 596 -31.21 13.10 24.00
N LYS A 597 -32.28 12.56 24.60
CA LYS A 597 -32.84 13.08 25.85
C LYS A 597 -31.86 12.98 27.01
N GLU A 598 -31.21 11.83 27.15
CA GLU A 598 -30.21 11.61 28.20
C GLU A 598 -29.05 12.62 28.11
N LYS A 599 -28.49 12.82 26.91
CA LYS A 599 -27.35 13.72 26.70
C LYS A 599 -27.70 15.21 26.78
N LEU A 600 -28.91 15.59 26.32
CA LEU A 600 -29.39 16.98 26.42
C LEU A 600 -29.81 17.34 27.84
N ASN A 601 -30.52 16.44 28.55
CA ASN A 601 -31.02 16.66 29.91
C ASN A 601 -31.64 18.06 30.11
N ASN A 602 -32.42 18.51 29.14
CA ASN A 602 -32.99 19.87 29.07
C ASN A 602 -34.29 19.83 28.27
N PRO A 603 -35.47 19.85 28.92
CA PRO A 603 -36.77 19.72 28.25
C PRO A 603 -37.04 20.77 27.17
N GLY A 604 -36.51 21.98 27.36
CA GLY A 604 -36.65 23.09 26.40
C GLY A 604 -35.85 22.88 25.12
N LEU A 605 -34.68 22.23 25.21
CA LEU A 605 -33.88 21.83 24.04
C LEU A 605 -34.39 20.53 23.42
N GLU A 606 -34.84 19.57 24.23
CA GLU A 606 -35.40 18.29 23.76
C GLU A 606 -36.57 18.51 22.80
N SER A 607 -37.51 19.39 23.17
CA SER A 607 -38.67 19.73 22.34
C SER A 607 -38.33 20.41 21.01
N LYS A 608 -37.13 21.01 20.89
CA LYS A 608 -36.68 21.73 19.68
C LYS A 608 -35.71 20.93 18.82
N LEU A 609 -34.89 20.07 19.43
CA LEU A 609 -33.75 19.44 18.78
C LEU A 609 -33.94 17.96 18.44
N ILE A 610 -34.96 17.31 19.00
CA ILE A 610 -35.34 15.94 18.61
C ILE A 610 -36.24 16.04 17.38
N PRO A 611 -35.82 15.51 16.21
CA PRO A 611 -36.62 15.58 15.00
C PRO A 611 -37.90 14.74 15.07
N ASP A 612 -38.91 15.14 14.29
CA ASP A 612 -40.18 14.42 14.11
C ASP A 612 -40.17 13.45 12.92
N TRP A 613 -39.30 13.68 11.92
CA TRP A 613 -39.10 12.81 10.76
C TRP A 613 -38.23 11.57 11.05
N SER A 614 -38.29 10.59 10.14
CA SER A 614 -37.62 9.28 10.25
C SER A 614 -36.09 9.36 10.44
N VAL A 615 -35.53 8.46 11.25
CA VAL A 615 -34.06 8.32 11.38
C VAL A 615 -33.47 7.91 10.03
N GLY A 616 -32.34 8.51 9.65
CA GLY A 616 -31.67 8.22 8.38
C GLY A 616 -32.13 9.05 7.18
N CYS A 617 -33.20 9.86 7.30
CA CYS A 617 -33.64 10.78 6.23
C CYS A 617 -32.53 11.76 5.80
N ARG A 618 -31.70 12.17 6.76
CA ARG A 618 -30.41 12.85 6.53
C ARG A 618 -29.27 11.91 6.86
N ARG A 619 -28.08 12.17 6.30
CA ARG A 619 -26.85 11.46 6.67
C ARG A 619 -26.69 11.43 8.19
N LEU A 620 -26.62 10.22 8.74
CA LEU A 620 -26.30 10.00 10.15
C LEU A 620 -24.88 10.52 10.38
N THR A 621 -24.72 11.34 11.41
CA THR A 621 -23.42 11.93 11.72
C THR A 621 -23.08 11.64 13.18
N PRO A 622 -21.86 11.14 13.44
CA PRO A 622 -21.26 11.10 14.75
C PRO A 622 -21.25 12.49 15.39
N GLY A 623 -21.90 12.67 16.54
CA GLY A 623 -21.88 13.94 17.28
C GLY A 623 -21.16 13.82 18.61
N VAL A 624 -19.88 13.47 18.57
CA VAL A 624 -19.05 13.31 19.77
C VAL A 624 -19.08 14.61 20.59
N ASN A 625 -19.59 14.52 21.82
CA ASN A 625 -19.75 15.63 22.77
C ASN A 625 -20.65 16.80 22.32
N TYR A 626 -21.35 16.69 21.19
CA TYR A 626 -22.11 17.81 20.64
C TYR A 626 -23.36 18.14 21.46
N LEU A 627 -24.17 17.12 21.80
CA LEU A 627 -25.42 17.33 22.56
C LEU A 627 -25.11 17.87 23.96
N GLU A 628 -24.06 17.33 24.58
CA GLU A 628 -23.55 17.75 25.87
C GLU A 628 -22.97 19.18 25.83
N ALA A 629 -22.46 19.64 24.68
CA ALA A 629 -21.95 20.99 24.52
C ALA A 629 -23.06 22.06 24.49
N LEU A 630 -24.26 21.71 23.99
CA LEU A 630 -25.40 22.64 23.88
C LEU A 630 -25.96 23.10 25.24
N THR A 631 -25.67 22.36 26.31
CA THR A 631 -26.22 22.58 27.66
C THR A 631 -25.27 23.36 28.56
N LYS A 632 -24.08 23.68 28.05
CA LYS A 632 -23.02 24.30 28.83
C LYS A 632 -23.24 25.80 28.98
N PRO A 633 -22.81 26.40 30.10
CA PRO A 633 -23.15 27.78 30.44
C PRO A 633 -22.60 28.83 29.46
N ASN A 634 -21.52 28.52 28.75
CA ASN A 634 -20.93 29.42 27.74
C ASN A 634 -21.49 29.21 26.33
N VAL A 635 -22.50 28.35 26.16
CA VAL A 635 -23.17 28.08 24.89
C VAL A 635 -24.61 28.57 24.95
N GLU A 636 -24.99 29.42 23.99
CA GLU A 636 -26.35 29.89 23.80
C GLU A 636 -26.92 29.27 22.53
N VAL A 637 -28.08 28.61 22.64
CA VAL A 637 -28.77 27.98 21.51
C VAL A 637 -29.90 28.89 21.04
N VAL A 638 -29.79 29.39 19.81
CA VAL A 638 -30.82 30.19 19.14
C VAL A 638 -31.48 29.30 18.09
N TYR A 639 -32.74 28.97 18.31
CA TYR A 639 -33.53 28.13 17.41
C TYR A 639 -34.55 28.98 16.64
N GLY A 640 -34.50 28.97 15.31
CA GLY A 640 -35.36 29.79 14.44
C GLY A 640 -34.66 30.28 13.18
N GLU A 641 -35.28 31.24 12.49
CA GLU A 641 -34.73 31.84 11.27
C GLU A 641 -33.89 33.10 11.58
N ILE A 642 -32.82 33.31 10.82
CA ILE A 642 -32.07 34.57 10.82
C ILE A 642 -32.70 35.48 9.77
N LYS A 643 -33.23 36.63 10.21
CA LYS A 643 -33.85 37.61 9.31
C LYS A 643 -32.80 38.34 8.47
N GLU A 644 -31.76 38.85 9.13
CA GLU A 644 -30.62 39.52 8.49
C GLU A 644 -29.41 39.54 9.43
N ILE A 645 -28.23 39.81 8.87
CA ILE A 645 -27.01 40.09 9.61
C ILE A 645 -26.80 41.61 9.64
N THR A 646 -26.69 42.16 10.85
CA THR A 646 -26.39 43.57 11.10
C THR A 646 -24.88 43.80 11.10
N GLU A 647 -24.45 45.04 11.34
CA GLU A 647 -23.02 45.33 11.56
C GLU A 647 -22.43 44.60 12.77
N ARG A 648 -23.27 44.18 13.73
CA ARG A 648 -22.85 43.61 15.02
C ARG A 648 -23.11 42.10 15.16
N GLY A 649 -24.09 41.55 14.44
CA GLY A 649 -24.44 40.13 14.59
C GLY A 649 -25.74 39.72 13.89
N CYS A 650 -26.36 38.63 14.35
CA CYS A 650 -27.59 38.10 13.74
C CYS A 650 -28.83 38.76 14.35
N LEU A 651 -29.71 39.31 13.51
CA LEU A 651 -31.07 39.66 13.89
C LEU A 651 -32.00 38.49 13.57
N CYS A 652 -32.55 37.86 14.61
CA CYS A 652 -33.46 36.73 14.46
C CYS A 652 -34.89 37.18 14.15
N ASP A 653 -35.72 36.26 13.66
CA ASP A 653 -37.16 36.43 13.44
C ASP A 653 -37.94 36.91 14.69
N THR A 654 -37.44 36.59 15.88
CA THR A 654 -37.96 37.08 17.17
C THR A 654 -37.75 38.58 17.42
N GLY A 655 -36.95 39.25 16.58
CA GLY A 655 -36.53 40.65 16.76
C GLY A 655 -35.35 40.83 17.72
N GLN A 656 -34.81 39.75 18.28
CA GLN A 656 -33.62 39.78 19.11
C GLN A 656 -32.35 39.79 18.25
N GLU A 657 -31.44 40.71 18.55
CA GLU A 657 -30.11 40.76 17.95
C GLU A 657 -29.11 40.04 18.86
N HIS A 658 -28.24 39.21 18.27
CA HIS A 658 -27.16 38.50 18.95
C HIS A 658 -25.81 39.00 18.41
N PRO A 659 -25.19 39.99 19.08
CA PRO A 659 -23.86 40.48 18.70
C PRO A 659 -22.81 39.39 18.90
N VAL A 660 -21.86 39.29 17.98
CA VAL A 660 -20.72 38.36 18.06
C VAL A 660 -19.46 39.03 17.50
N ASP A 661 -18.28 38.50 17.82
CA ASP A 661 -16.99 38.97 17.29
C ASP A 661 -16.64 38.26 15.98
N VAL A 662 -16.96 36.96 15.89
CA VAL A 662 -16.61 36.08 14.78
C VAL A 662 -17.82 35.25 14.38
N PHE A 663 -18.14 35.18 13.08
CA PHE A 663 -19.07 34.19 12.55
C PHE A 663 -18.32 33.01 11.95
N ILE A 664 -18.78 31.81 12.27
CA ILE A 664 -18.42 30.57 11.58
C ILE A 664 -19.67 30.10 10.82
N CYS A 665 -19.60 30.14 9.49
CA CYS A 665 -20.63 29.62 8.60
C CYS A 665 -20.35 28.13 8.31
N ALA A 666 -21.14 27.25 8.92
CA ALA A 666 -21.14 25.80 8.70
C ALA A 666 -22.28 25.40 7.75
N THR A 667 -22.35 26.08 6.59
CA THR A 667 -23.55 26.14 5.74
C THR A 667 -23.52 25.19 4.53
N GLY A 668 -22.60 24.22 4.52
CA GLY A 668 -22.56 23.13 3.55
C GLY A 668 -21.95 23.52 2.20
N PHE A 669 -22.40 22.84 1.14
CA PHE A 669 -21.84 22.90 -0.21
C PHE A 669 -22.96 22.97 -1.25
N ASP A 670 -22.63 23.42 -2.46
CA ASP A 670 -23.46 23.22 -3.64
C ASP A 670 -23.41 21.76 -4.08
N THR A 671 -24.53 21.08 -3.90
CA THR A 671 -24.75 19.68 -4.25
C THR A 671 -25.67 19.55 -5.45
N SER A 672 -25.71 20.52 -6.39
CA SER A 672 -26.60 20.42 -7.56
C SER A 672 -26.17 19.35 -8.59
N PHE A 673 -24.92 18.86 -8.51
CA PHE A 673 -24.23 18.10 -9.56
C PHE A 673 -24.05 18.81 -10.90
N LYS A 674 -24.61 20.02 -11.08
CA LYS A 674 -24.35 20.86 -12.24
C LYS A 674 -22.84 21.00 -12.43
N PRO A 675 -22.27 20.62 -13.60
CA PRO A 675 -20.85 20.82 -13.87
C PRO A 675 -20.42 22.27 -13.61
N ARG A 676 -19.19 22.47 -13.15
CA ARG A 676 -18.67 23.81 -12.76
C ARG A 676 -18.21 24.65 -13.94
N PHE A 677 -17.99 24.00 -15.07
CA PHE A 677 -17.52 24.58 -16.30
C PHE A 677 -18.38 24.07 -17.47
N PRO A 678 -18.40 24.80 -18.59
CA PRO A 678 -19.06 24.34 -19.80
C PRO A 678 -18.51 22.98 -20.22
N PHE A 679 -19.42 22.02 -20.37
CA PHE A 679 -19.09 20.66 -20.79
C PHE A 679 -19.94 20.34 -22.01
N VAL A 680 -19.36 20.44 -23.19
CA VAL A 680 -20.07 20.38 -24.46
C VAL A 680 -19.81 19.05 -25.15
N GLY A 681 -20.86 18.27 -25.36
CA GLY A 681 -20.80 16.97 -26.04
C GLY A 681 -20.85 17.09 -27.58
N PRO A 682 -20.81 15.96 -28.31
CA PRO A 682 -20.74 15.92 -29.78
C PRO A 682 -21.95 16.56 -30.48
N SER A 683 -23.12 16.57 -29.83
CA SER A 683 -24.34 17.22 -30.35
C SER A 683 -24.36 18.74 -30.16
N GLY A 684 -23.31 19.34 -29.58
CA GLY A 684 -23.24 20.75 -29.20
C GLY A 684 -24.00 21.08 -27.91
N ASN A 685 -24.63 20.08 -27.27
CA ASN A 685 -25.35 20.26 -26.02
C ASN A 685 -24.38 20.41 -24.84
N ASN A 686 -24.70 21.31 -23.92
CA ASN A 686 -23.95 21.53 -22.69
C ASN A 686 -24.55 20.75 -21.52
N LEU A 687 -23.76 19.92 -20.84
CA LEU A 687 -24.20 19.14 -19.68
C LEU A 687 -24.63 20.04 -18.51
N GLN A 688 -24.06 21.25 -18.39
CA GLN A 688 -24.51 22.22 -17.38
C GLN A 688 -25.98 22.59 -17.53
N ASP A 689 -26.47 22.65 -18.77
CA ASP A 689 -27.84 23.02 -19.06
C ASP A 689 -28.75 21.80 -18.90
N LYS A 690 -28.31 20.62 -19.38
CA LYS A 690 -29.05 19.35 -19.18
C LYS A 690 -29.27 19.03 -17.70
N TRP A 691 -28.25 19.21 -16.85
CA TRP A 691 -28.30 18.92 -15.41
C TRP A 691 -28.62 20.15 -14.53
N ALA A 692 -29.12 21.25 -15.11
CA ALA A 692 -29.40 22.47 -14.36
C ALA A 692 -30.49 22.29 -13.29
N VAL A 693 -31.44 21.38 -13.53
CA VAL A 693 -32.59 21.14 -12.65
C VAL A 693 -32.49 19.78 -11.97
N THR A 694 -32.44 18.70 -12.76
CA THR A 694 -32.34 17.33 -12.26
C THR A 694 -31.16 16.63 -12.93
N PRO A 695 -30.12 16.25 -12.18
CA PRO A 695 -29.01 15.49 -12.73
C PRO A 695 -29.40 14.01 -12.90
N GLU A 696 -29.16 13.47 -14.08
CA GLU A 696 -29.53 12.10 -14.46
C GLU A 696 -28.31 11.38 -15.04
N SER A 697 -27.84 10.37 -14.29
CA SER A 697 -26.66 9.57 -14.62
C SER A 697 -27.00 8.07 -14.61
N TYR A 698 -26.31 7.31 -15.45
CA TYR A 698 -26.33 5.85 -15.43
C TYR A 698 -25.42 5.35 -14.30
N PHE A 699 -25.99 4.75 -13.25
CA PHE A 699 -25.29 4.18 -12.08
C PHE A 699 -24.29 5.12 -11.38
N GLY A 700 -24.41 6.43 -11.61
CA GLY A 700 -23.44 7.42 -11.15
C GLY A 700 -22.09 7.44 -11.84
N VAL A 701 -21.93 6.71 -12.94
CA VAL A 701 -20.66 6.60 -13.67
C VAL A 701 -20.64 7.26 -15.03
N ALA A 702 -21.78 7.48 -15.69
CA ALA A 702 -21.82 8.07 -17.03
C ALA A 702 -23.10 8.89 -17.27
N ALA A 703 -23.11 9.72 -18.32
CA ALA A 703 -24.23 10.58 -18.70
C ALA A 703 -24.63 10.33 -20.17
N ALA A 704 -25.93 10.15 -20.44
CA ALA A 704 -26.42 9.91 -21.79
C ALA A 704 -26.26 11.17 -22.67
N GLY A 705 -25.83 10.96 -23.92
CA GLY A 705 -25.49 12.01 -24.88
C GLY A 705 -24.10 12.64 -24.72
N PHE A 706 -23.30 12.17 -23.76
CA PHE A 706 -21.93 12.63 -23.51
C PHE A 706 -20.98 11.43 -23.53
N PRO A 707 -20.56 10.96 -24.72
CA PRO A 707 -19.69 9.79 -24.84
C PRO A 707 -18.33 10.03 -24.22
N ASN A 708 -17.67 8.95 -23.81
CA ASN A 708 -16.33 8.91 -23.22
C ASN A 708 -16.17 9.78 -21.96
N TYR A 709 -17.28 10.19 -21.34
CA TYR A 709 -17.29 10.95 -20.11
C TYR A 709 -17.73 10.08 -18.94
N PHE A 710 -16.83 9.89 -17.99
CA PHE A 710 -17.08 9.10 -16.79
C PHE A 710 -16.98 9.93 -15.51
N LEU A 711 -17.69 9.48 -14.48
CA LEU A 711 -17.89 10.20 -13.22
C LEU A 711 -17.54 9.31 -12.03
N ILE A 712 -16.68 9.80 -11.14
CA ILE A 712 -16.52 9.22 -9.81
C ILE A 712 -17.43 9.99 -8.86
N LEU A 713 -18.22 9.26 -8.07
CA LEU A 713 -19.24 9.81 -7.17
C LEU A 713 -20.24 10.73 -7.88
N GLY A 714 -20.75 10.30 -9.05
CA GLY A 714 -21.87 10.97 -9.71
C GLY A 714 -23.20 10.84 -8.94
N PRO A 715 -24.30 11.41 -9.49
CA PRO A 715 -25.65 11.17 -8.98
C PRO A 715 -25.94 9.66 -8.92
N ASN A 716 -26.81 9.19 -8.02
CA ASN A 716 -27.11 7.76 -7.85
C ASN A 716 -25.97 6.89 -7.29
N CYS A 717 -25.13 7.43 -6.41
CA CYS A 717 -24.02 6.72 -5.75
C CYS A 717 -24.42 6.29 -4.32
N PRO A 718 -23.95 5.14 -3.79
CA PRO A 718 -24.28 4.67 -2.43
C PRO A 718 -23.50 5.44 -1.35
N ILE A 719 -23.72 6.75 -1.25
CA ILE A 719 -23.11 7.59 -0.22
C ILE A 719 -23.93 7.61 1.07
N GLY A 720 -25.22 7.24 1.03
CA GLY A 720 -26.12 7.33 2.17
C GLY A 720 -25.90 6.26 3.25
N ASN A 721 -25.27 5.14 2.89
CA ASN A 721 -25.32 3.89 3.65
C ASN A 721 -24.05 3.04 3.43
N GLY A 722 -22.94 3.47 4.02
CA GLY A 722 -21.65 2.75 4.01
C GLY A 722 -20.46 3.65 3.69
N PRO A 723 -19.23 3.11 3.70
CA PRO A 723 -18.04 3.84 3.29
C PRO A 723 -18.04 4.11 1.79
N VAL A 724 -17.91 5.39 1.44
CA VAL A 724 -17.90 5.86 0.04
C VAL A 724 -16.76 5.28 -0.80
N LEU A 725 -15.62 4.92 -0.17
CA LEU A 725 -14.45 4.40 -0.87
C LEU A 725 -14.74 3.09 -1.63
N SER A 726 -15.59 2.23 -1.07
CA SER A 726 -16.00 0.98 -1.73
C SER A 726 -16.72 1.23 -3.06
N ALA A 727 -17.53 2.30 -3.13
CA ALA A 727 -18.18 2.72 -4.36
C ALA A 727 -17.17 3.28 -5.37
N ILE A 728 -16.19 4.07 -4.91
CA ILE A 728 -15.12 4.60 -5.78
C ILE A 728 -14.33 3.45 -6.40
N GLU A 729 -13.95 2.44 -5.62
CA GLU A 729 -13.26 1.24 -6.11
C GLU A 729 -14.09 0.52 -7.18
N ALA A 730 -15.38 0.26 -6.91
CA ALA A 730 -16.26 -0.42 -7.86
C ALA A 730 -16.52 0.40 -9.15
N GLN A 731 -16.63 1.72 -9.04
CA GLN A 731 -16.75 2.62 -10.19
C GLN A 731 -15.48 2.62 -11.04
N ALA A 732 -14.30 2.63 -10.41
CA ALA A 732 -13.02 2.55 -11.11
C ALA A 732 -12.89 1.22 -11.86
N ASP A 733 -13.24 0.10 -11.23
CA ASP A 733 -13.23 -1.23 -11.88
C ASP A 733 -14.15 -1.26 -13.12
N TRP A 734 -15.35 -0.69 -13.01
CA TRP A 734 -16.27 -0.60 -14.15
C TRP A 734 -15.69 0.23 -15.29
N MET A 735 -15.12 1.40 -14.98
CA MET A 735 -14.49 2.27 -15.98
C MET A 735 -13.32 1.56 -16.66
N LEU A 736 -12.45 0.88 -15.89
CA LEU A 736 -11.31 0.15 -16.45
C LEU A 736 -11.75 -0.96 -17.41
N LYS A 737 -12.85 -1.66 -17.12
CA LYS A 737 -13.42 -2.66 -18.05
C LYS A 737 -13.95 -2.03 -19.35
N VAL A 738 -14.54 -0.84 -19.26
CA VAL A 738 -15.00 -0.10 -20.44
C VAL A 738 -13.81 0.38 -21.26
N ILE A 739 -12.78 0.94 -20.62
CA ILE A 739 -11.55 1.42 -21.28
C ILE A 739 -10.79 0.26 -21.91
N ASP A 740 -10.72 -0.91 -21.27
CA ASP A 740 -10.09 -2.12 -21.82
C ASP A 740 -10.73 -2.52 -23.15
N ARG A 741 -12.06 -2.62 -23.18
CA ARG A 741 -12.80 -2.89 -24.41
C ARG A 741 -12.65 -1.75 -25.43
N TYR A 742 -12.61 -0.50 -24.95
CA TYR A 742 -12.41 0.65 -25.82
C TYR A 742 -11.11 0.52 -26.63
N GLN A 743 -10.03 0.20 -25.93
CA GLN A 743 -8.69 0.02 -26.51
C GLN A 743 -8.59 -1.23 -27.40
N THR A 744 -9.25 -2.33 -27.03
CA THR A 744 -9.07 -3.63 -27.71
C THR A 744 -10.05 -3.87 -28.86
N THR A 745 -11.14 -3.12 -28.95
CA THR A 745 -12.20 -3.35 -29.96
C THR A 745 -12.47 -2.19 -30.91
N ASN A 746 -11.54 -1.23 -31.01
CA ASN A 746 -11.58 -0.09 -31.94
C ASN A 746 -12.83 0.81 -31.74
N ILE A 747 -13.21 1.05 -30.48
CA ILE A 747 -14.29 1.95 -30.10
C ILE A 747 -13.75 3.38 -30.12
N VAL A 748 -14.58 4.33 -30.56
CA VAL A 748 -14.29 5.78 -30.49
C VAL A 748 -15.26 6.53 -29.61
N GLU A 749 -16.51 6.06 -29.47
CA GLU A 749 -17.50 6.68 -28.58
C GLU A 749 -18.23 5.60 -27.78
N VAL A 750 -18.37 5.83 -26.47
CA VAL A 750 -19.20 5.01 -25.57
C VAL A 750 -19.98 5.90 -24.61
N ALA A 751 -21.30 5.77 -24.60
CA ALA A 751 -22.21 6.48 -23.70
C ALA A 751 -23.36 5.55 -23.27
N PRO A 752 -24.01 5.77 -22.12
CA PRO A 752 -25.26 5.09 -21.83
C PRO A 752 -26.37 5.58 -22.77
N LYS A 753 -27.27 4.69 -23.16
CA LYS A 753 -28.47 5.03 -23.92
C LYS A 753 -29.41 5.90 -23.08
N GLU A 754 -30.11 6.84 -23.73
CA GLU A 754 -31.03 7.74 -23.03
C GLU A 754 -32.19 6.96 -22.39
N GLU A 755 -32.71 5.92 -23.07
CA GLU A 755 -33.74 5.04 -22.53
C GLU A 755 -33.27 4.26 -21.30
N ALA A 756 -32.01 3.79 -21.27
CA ALA A 756 -31.47 3.07 -20.13
C ALA A 756 -31.32 3.98 -18.90
N VAL A 757 -30.92 5.24 -19.11
CA VAL A 757 -30.90 6.25 -18.03
C VAL A 757 -32.31 6.53 -17.51
N ARG A 758 -33.28 6.72 -18.41
CA ARG A 758 -34.67 6.99 -18.04
C ARG A 758 -35.29 5.84 -17.24
N ASP A 759 -35.15 4.61 -17.72
CA ASP A 759 -35.69 3.42 -17.05
C ASP A 759 -35.05 3.23 -15.66
N PHE A 760 -33.75 3.52 -15.52
CA PHE A 760 -33.08 3.51 -14.22
C PHE A 760 -33.58 4.62 -13.28
N VAL A 761 -33.79 5.83 -13.80
CA VAL A 761 -34.35 6.96 -13.02
C VAL A 761 -35.76 6.63 -12.52
N GLU A 762 -36.61 6.04 -13.35
CA GLU A 762 -37.96 5.60 -12.97
C GLU A 762 -37.90 4.55 -11.86
N TYR A 763 -37.04 3.53 -12.01
CA TYR A 763 -36.81 2.52 -10.98
C TYR A 763 -36.32 3.15 -9.66
N ARG A 764 -35.40 4.12 -9.74
CA ARG A 764 -34.89 4.84 -8.57
C ARG A 764 -36.03 5.57 -7.86
N GLU A 765 -36.83 6.37 -8.56
CA GLU A 765 -37.93 7.12 -7.94
C GLU A 765 -38.92 6.18 -7.23
N TRP A 766 -39.27 5.06 -7.87
CA TRP A 766 -40.11 4.02 -7.26
C TRP A 766 -39.48 3.40 -6.01
N PHE A 767 -38.18 3.10 -6.03
CA PHE A 767 -37.50 2.55 -4.86
C PHE A 767 -37.45 3.59 -3.74
N MET A 768 -37.05 4.82 -4.07
CA MET A 768 -36.87 5.90 -3.11
C MET A 768 -38.16 6.26 -2.38
N SER A 769 -39.33 6.13 -3.03
CA SER A 769 -40.62 6.38 -2.38
C SER A 769 -40.94 5.43 -1.23
N LYS A 770 -40.21 4.30 -1.11
CA LYS A 770 -40.33 3.31 -0.02
C LYS A 770 -39.22 3.46 1.04
N THR A 771 -38.45 4.55 0.98
CA THR A 771 -37.32 4.78 1.88
C THR A 771 -37.58 5.95 2.80
N VAL A 772 -36.86 6.01 3.91
CA VAL A 772 -36.88 7.19 4.80
C VAL A 772 -36.29 8.44 4.14
N TRP A 773 -35.57 8.29 3.02
CA TRP A 773 -34.99 9.43 2.31
C TRP A 773 -36.04 10.29 1.60
N SER A 774 -37.21 9.75 1.25
CA SER A 774 -38.32 10.52 0.68
C SER A 774 -39.19 11.23 1.72
N ASP A 775 -38.93 11.07 3.02
CA ASP A 775 -39.67 11.72 4.11
C ASP A 775 -39.55 13.26 4.06
N THR A 776 -40.27 14.00 4.87
CA THR A 776 -40.40 15.47 4.85
C THR A 776 -39.14 16.26 5.21
N CYS A 777 -38.04 15.60 5.60
CA CYS A 777 -36.80 16.30 5.95
C CYS A 777 -36.15 16.99 4.75
N ARG A 778 -35.68 18.23 4.92
CA ARG A 778 -34.81 18.87 3.90
C ARG A 778 -33.44 18.22 3.93
N SER A 779 -32.98 17.63 2.82
CA SER A 779 -31.68 16.96 2.75
C SER A 779 -30.96 17.36 1.47
N TRP A 780 -29.63 17.45 1.53
CA TRP A 780 -28.81 17.67 0.34
C TRP A 780 -28.83 16.50 -0.63
N TYR A 781 -29.42 15.36 -0.23
CA TYR A 781 -29.71 14.24 -1.12
C TYR A 781 -30.78 14.54 -2.18
N LYS A 782 -31.58 15.59 -1.94
CA LYS A 782 -32.75 15.93 -2.73
C LYS A 782 -32.48 17.07 -3.70
N SER A 783 -33.05 16.98 -4.88
CA SER A 783 -32.99 18.00 -5.93
C SER A 783 -34.25 17.95 -6.80
N GLY A 784 -34.22 18.60 -7.95
CA GLY A 784 -35.28 18.58 -8.96
C GLY A 784 -36.20 19.80 -8.92
N VAL A 785 -37.19 19.82 -9.82
CA VAL A 785 -38.11 20.95 -10.08
C VAL A 785 -38.80 21.46 -8.80
N ASN A 786 -39.11 20.52 -7.92
CA ASN A 786 -39.81 20.70 -6.65
C ASN A 786 -38.88 20.52 -5.44
N GLY A 787 -37.61 20.15 -5.66
CA GLY A 787 -36.59 20.03 -4.61
C GLY A 787 -36.73 18.82 -3.68
N TRP A 788 -37.60 17.86 -4.02
CA TRP A 788 -37.94 16.72 -3.15
C TRP A 788 -37.50 15.35 -3.69
N SER A 789 -37.13 15.25 -4.98
CA SER A 789 -36.68 13.98 -5.57
C SER A 789 -35.30 13.60 -5.05
N VAL A 790 -35.12 12.34 -4.66
CA VAL A 790 -33.84 11.81 -4.15
C VAL A 790 -32.94 11.45 -5.32
N VAL A 791 -32.03 12.36 -5.70
CA VAL A 791 -31.18 12.20 -6.89
C VAL A 791 -29.76 11.71 -6.56
N PHE A 792 -29.32 11.86 -5.31
CA PHE A 792 -27.94 11.56 -4.92
C PHE A 792 -27.68 10.08 -4.72
N LEU A 793 -28.66 9.37 -4.18
CA LEU A 793 -28.46 8.08 -3.55
C LEU A 793 -28.72 6.95 -4.52
N TRP A 794 -27.95 5.87 -4.35
CA TRP A 794 -28.24 4.60 -5.00
C TRP A 794 -29.54 3.98 -4.45
N PRO A 795 -30.46 3.47 -5.30
CA PRO A 795 -31.65 2.76 -4.86
C PRO A 795 -31.33 1.34 -4.35
N GLY A 796 -30.58 1.26 -3.25
CA GLY A 796 -30.22 -0.02 -2.63
C GLY A 796 -29.06 0.07 -1.63
N SER A 797 -28.61 -1.09 -1.16
CA SER A 797 -27.46 -1.21 -0.26
C SER A 797 -26.13 -0.98 -0.98
N THR A 798 -25.05 -0.68 -0.24
CA THR A 798 -23.68 -0.64 -0.81
C THR A 798 -23.30 -1.98 -1.46
N LEU A 799 -23.66 -3.11 -0.84
CA LEU A 799 -23.45 -4.44 -1.44
C LEU A 799 -24.26 -4.61 -2.74
N HIS A 800 -25.51 -4.15 -2.76
CA HIS A 800 -26.34 -4.16 -3.97
C HIS A 800 -25.69 -3.35 -5.11
N TYR A 801 -25.11 -2.18 -4.80
CA TYR A 801 -24.39 -1.38 -5.79
C TYR A 801 -23.18 -2.11 -6.35
N ILE A 802 -22.33 -2.66 -5.47
CA ILE A 802 -21.14 -3.42 -5.87
C ILE A 802 -21.52 -4.60 -6.77
N GLU A 803 -22.60 -5.32 -6.44
CA GLU A 803 -23.11 -6.41 -7.29
C GLU A 803 -23.65 -5.91 -8.64
N ALA A 804 -24.42 -4.81 -8.64
CA ALA A 804 -25.06 -4.27 -9.83
C ALA A 804 -24.05 -3.70 -10.84
N ILE A 805 -23.01 -3.00 -10.36
CA ILE A 805 -22.01 -2.37 -11.22
C ILE A 805 -20.86 -3.31 -11.60
N LYS A 806 -20.78 -4.50 -10.98
CA LYS A 806 -19.65 -5.41 -11.19
C LYS A 806 -19.40 -5.74 -12.66
N GLU A 807 -20.44 -6.01 -13.43
CA GLU A 807 -20.33 -6.35 -14.85
C GLU A 807 -20.82 -5.19 -15.72
N VAL A 808 -20.12 -4.91 -16.82
CA VAL A 808 -20.54 -3.88 -17.76
C VAL A 808 -21.71 -4.40 -18.59
N ARG A 809 -22.87 -3.75 -18.45
CA ARG A 809 -24.07 -4.04 -19.23
C ARG A 809 -23.99 -3.35 -20.59
N TRP A 810 -23.27 -3.96 -21.53
CA TRP A 810 -23.07 -3.38 -22.86
C TRP A 810 -24.36 -3.13 -23.66
N ASP A 811 -25.43 -3.86 -23.37
CA ASP A 811 -26.76 -3.64 -23.98
C ASP A 811 -27.37 -2.28 -23.58
N ASP A 812 -26.98 -1.74 -22.43
CA ASP A 812 -27.43 -0.43 -21.93
C ASP A 812 -26.57 0.72 -22.51
N LEU A 813 -25.49 0.41 -23.22
CA LEU A 813 -24.55 1.37 -23.80
C LEU A 813 -24.74 1.52 -25.31
N GLU A 814 -24.59 2.75 -25.79
CA GLU A 814 -24.39 3.08 -27.19
C GLU A 814 -22.88 3.12 -27.46
N VAL A 815 -22.44 2.35 -28.47
CA VAL A 815 -21.02 2.20 -28.82
C VAL A 815 -20.84 2.49 -30.30
N LYS A 816 -19.92 3.40 -30.62
CA LYS A 816 -19.49 3.70 -31.98
C LYS A 816 -18.06 3.22 -32.20
N TYR A 817 -17.82 2.61 -33.34
CA TYR A 817 -16.53 2.06 -33.72
C TYR A 817 -15.87 2.92 -34.79
N ALA A 818 -14.54 3.01 -34.77
CA ALA A 818 -13.79 3.53 -35.90
C ALA A 818 -13.91 2.54 -37.08
N GLY A 819 -14.55 2.97 -38.17
CA GLY A 819 -14.71 2.15 -39.37
C GLY A 819 -15.50 0.85 -39.12
N ASN A 820 -14.93 -0.30 -39.50
CA ASN A 820 -15.62 -1.58 -39.39
C ASN A 820 -15.52 -2.13 -37.95
N ARG A 821 -16.68 -2.48 -37.35
CA ARG A 821 -16.77 -3.05 -35.99
C ARG A 821 -15.98 -4.35 -35.75
N PHE A 822 -15.57 -5.04 -36.81
CA PHE A 822 -14.76 -6.27 -36.75
C PHE A 822 -13.29 -6.03 -37.06
N ALA A 823 -12.86 -4.77 -37.24
CA ALA A 823 -11.45 -4.44 -37.55
C ALA A 823 -10.49 -4.89 -36.44
N TRP A 824 -10.97 -5.06 -35.20
CA TRP A 824 -10.18 -5.58 -34.09
C TRP A 824 -9.72 -7.04 -34.26
N LEU A 825 -10.32 -7.80 -35.20
CA LEU A 825 -9.82 -9.12 -35.58
C LEU A 825 -8.43 -9.06 -36.26
N GLY A 826 -7.98 -7.85 -36.62
CA GLY A 826 -6.64 -7.61 -37.10
C GLY A 826 -6.30 -8.42 -38.35
N ASN A 827 -5.19 -9.14 -38.28
CA ASN A 827 -4.66 -9.97 -39.36
C ASN A 827 -5.08 -11.46 -39.24
N GLY A 828 -6.00 -11.79 -38.32
CA GLY A 828 -6.48 -13.15 -38.11
C GLY A 828 -5.62 -14.03 -37.21
N TYR A 829 -4.48 -13.53 -36.71
CA TYR A 829 -3.70 -14.22 -35.67
C TYR A 829 -4.27 -13.95 -34.28
N SER A 830 -4.23 -14.95 -33.41
CA SER A 830 -4.47 -14.80 -31.97
C SER A 830 -3.41 -13.92 -31.33
N GLN A 831 -3.75 -13.22 -30.24
CA GLN A 831 -2.75 -12.52 -29.41
C GLN A 831 -1.75 -13.49 -28.75
N THR A 832 -2.06 -14.79 -28.69
CA THR A 832 -1.19 -15.84 -28.14
C THR A 832 -0.08 -16.25 -29.12
N GLU A 833 -0.36 -16.29 -30.43
CA GLU A 833 0.58 -16.81 -31.44
C GLU A 833 1.89 -16.00 -31.58
N PRO A 834 1.90 -14.66 -31.36
CA PRO A 834 3.14 -13.90 -31.31
C PRO A 834 4.02 -14.14 -30.07
N ASP A 835 3.46 -14.70 -28.99
CA ASP A 835 4.20 -15.03 -27.78
C ASP A 835 4.79 -16.44 -27.91
N ASP A 836 6.09 -16.51 -28.18
CA ASP A 836 6.85 -17.75 -28.35
C ASP A 836 7.02 -18.53 -27.03
N THR A 837 6.69 -17.91 -25.90
CA THR A 837 6.70 -18.53 -24.57
C THR A 837 5.32 -19.05 -24.13
N ALA A 838 4.25 -18.70 -24.86
CA ALA A 838 2.90 -19.10 -24.51
C ALA A 838 2.60 -20.55 -24.93
N ASP A 839 1.86 -21.27 -24.09
CA ASP A 839 1.27 -22.55 -24.49
C ASP A 839 0.12 -22.30 -25.47
N TRP A 840 0.35 -22.55 -26.76
CA TRP A 840 -0.67 -22.37 -27.79
C TRP A 840 -1.82 -23.39 -27.69
N ALA A 841 -1.66 -24.46 -26.90
CA ALA A 841 -2.67 -25.47 -26.64
C ALA A 841 -3.32 -25.33 -25.25
N TYR A 842 -3.23 -24.16 -24.61
CA TYR A 842 -3.71 -23.90 -23.24
C TYR A 842 -5.17 -24.30 -22.94
N TYR A 843 -6.00 -24.46 -23.98
CA TYR A 843 -7.41 -24.84 -23.87
C TYR A 843 -7.64 -26.36 -23.74
N ILE A 844 -6.61 -27.20 -23.94
CA ILE A 844 -6.67 -28.65 -23.73
C ILE A 844 -6.45 -28.95 -22.25
N ARG A 845 -7.40 -29.61 -21.60
CA ARG A 845 -7.44 -29.81 -20.15
C ARG A 845 -7.95 -31.20 -19.78
N ASP A 846 -7.48 -31.74 -18.66
CA ASP A 846 -7.89 -33.05 -18.14
C ASP A 846 -9.26 -33.02 -17.42
N GLU A 847 -9.63 -31.87 -16.88
CA GLU A 847 -10.90 -31.64 -16.19
C GLU A 847 -11.44 -30.22 -16.44
N ASP A 848 -12.72 -30.01 -16.14
CA ASP A 848 -13.34 -28.68 -16.16
C ASP A 848 -12.94 -27.90 -14.90
N ASP A 849 -11.88 -27.09 -15.02
CA ASP A 849 -11.35 -26.23 -13.97
C ASP A 849 -11.75 -24.74 -14.16
N ASP A 850 -12.74 -24.47 -15.01
CA ASP A 850 -13.17 -23.10 -15.28
C ASP A 850 -13.81 -22.44 -14.05
N PRO A 851 -13.55 -21.14 -13.81
CA PRO A 851 -14.34 -20.40 -12.84
C PRO A 851 -15.81 -20.40 -13.26
N PRO A 852 -16.76 -20.39 -12.31
CA PRO A 852 -18.17 -20.47 -12.64
C PRO A 852 -18.58 -19.36 -13.64
N LEU A 853 -19.13 -19.76 -14.79
CA LEU A 853 -19.53 -18.81 -15.82
C LEU A 853 -20.82 -18.05 -15.46
N THR A 854 -21.69 -18.68 -14.68
CA THR A 854 -22.99 -18.12 -14.29
C THR A 854 -22.84 -16.95 -13.32
N THR A 855 -23.69 -15.94 -13.44
CA THR A 855 -23.74 -14.79 -12.51
C THR A 855 -23.84 -15.24 -11.05
N ALA A 856 -24.69 -16.24 -10.79
CA ALA A 856 -24.86 -16.80 -9.44
C ALA A 856 -23.57 -17.48 -8.93
N GLY A 857 -22.87 -18.23 -9.78
CA GLY A 857 -21.59 -18.86 -9.45
C GLY A 857 -20.50 -17.82 -9.17
N LYS A 858 -20.34 -16.83 -10.05
CA LYS A 858 -19.39 -15.71 -9.88
C LYS A 858 -19.66 -14.92 -8.59
N ARG A 859 -20.94 -14.67 -8.27
CA ARG A 859 -21.33 -14.00 -7.03
C ARG A 859 -20.96 -14.84 -5.81
N LYS A 860 -21.32 -16.13 -5.77
CA LYS A 860 -20.98 -17.02 -4.65
C LYS A 860 -19.48 -17.10 -4.40
N LEU A 861 -18.68 -17.16 -5.47
CA LEU A 861 -17.21 -17.17 -5.37
C LEU A 861 -16.68 -15.85 -4.81
N LEU A 862 -17.15 -14.71 -5.34
CA LEU A 862 -16.71 -13.38 -4.89
C LEU A 862 -17.11 -13.10 -3.43
N SER A 863 -18.37 -13.33 -3.08
CA SER A 863 -18.89 -13.07 -1.74
C SER A 863 -18.47 -14.12 -0.71
N LYS A 864 -17.80 -15.19 -1.15
CA LYS A 864 -17.46 -16.36 -0.33
C LYS A 864 -18.71 -16.87 0.42
N SER A 865 -19.82 -16.93 -0.30
CA SER A 865 -21.13 -17.32 0.25
C SER A 865 -21.02 -18.67 0.97
N GLY A 866 -21.47 -18.74 2.23
CA GLY A 866 -21.43 -19.94 3.06
C GLY A 866 -20.14 -20.14 3.88
N THR A 867 -19.17 -19.23 3.80
CA THR A 867 -17.92 -19.31 4.58
C THR A 867 -17.97 -18.66 5.97
N VAL A 868 -19.05 -17.95 6.28
CA VAL A 868 -19.30 -17.33 7.59
C VAL A 868 -20.50 -18.01 8.24
N LYS A 869 -20.49 -18.14 9.57
CA LYS A 869 -21.67 -18.60 10.32
C LYS A 869 -22.84 -17.67 10.00
N GLY A 870 -24.03 -18.24 9.82
CA GLY A 870 -25.25 -17.44 9.69
C GLY A 870 -25.34 -16.45 10.84
N ARG A 871 -25.73 -15.20 10.55
CA ARG A 871 -26.03 -14.24 11.60
C ARG A 871 -27.20 -14.83 12.39
N ASP A 872 -27.07 -14.93 13.72
CA ASP A 872 -28.11 -15.48 14.59
C ASP A 872 -29.47 -14.91 14.18
N GLU A 873 -30.51 -15.75 14.17
CA GLU A 873 -31.89 -15.41 13.78
C GLU A 873 -32.52 -14.43 14.78
N THR A 874 -31.98 -13.22 14.83
CA THR A 874 -32.71 -12.03 15.22
C THR A 874 -32.77 -11.16 13.96
N GLU A 875 -33.94 -11.18 13.33
CA GLU A 875 -34.40 -10.18 12.35
C GLU A 875 -33.86 -10.23 10.90
N SER A 876 -33.68 -11.43 10.32
CA SER A 876 -33.71 -11.55 8.84
C SER A 876 -34.96 -12.23 8.30
N SER A 877 -35.87 -12.68 9.17
CA SER A 877 -37.07 -13.45 8.81
C SER A 877 -38.30 -12.63 8.41
N ASN A 878 -38.21 -11.29 8.37
CA ASN A 878 -39.33 -10.42 7.96
C ASN A 878 -39.03 -9.49 6.77
N MET A 879 -37.95 -9.72 6.02
CA MET A 879 -37.84 -9.09 4.69
C MET A 879 -38.76 -9.84 3.73
N ASP A 880 -40.04 -9.43 3.73
CA ASP A 880 -41.02 -9.86 2.75
C ASP A 880 -40.59 -9.34 1.38
N ALA A 881 -39.80 -10.14 0.65
CA ALA A 881 -39.34 -9.87 -0.69
C ALA A 881 -40.52 -9.66 -1.67
N SER A 882 -41.75 -10.03 -1.29
CA SER A 882 -42.96 -9.77 -2.07
C SER A 882 -43.40 -8.29 -2.04
N SER A 883 -42.97 -7.48 -1.07
CA SER A 883 -43.32 -6.04 -0.98
C SER A 883 -42.48 -5.11 -1.87
N THR A 884 -41.46 -5.67 -2.53
CA THR A 884 -40.49 -4.97 -3.40
C THR A 884 -40.42 -5.56 -4.81
N SER A 885 -41.39 -6.37 -5.23
CA SER A 885 -41.54 -6.68 -6.65
C SER A 885 -41.96 -5.40 -7.39
N TRP A 886 -41.21 -5.06 -8.43
CA TRP A 886 -41.69 -4.12 -9.44
C TRP A 886 -42.67 -4.90 -10.32
N GLU A 887 -43.95 -4.87 -9.96
CA GLU A 887 -45.01 -5.39 -10.80
C GLU A 887 -45.30 -4.33 -11.87
N ARG A 888 -45.16 -4.71 -13.15
CA ARG A 888 -45.70 -3.91 -14.25
C ARG A 888 -47.22 -3.92 -14.10
N GLU A 889 -47.81 -2.79 -13.73
CA GLU A 889 -49.24 -2.54 -13.99
C GLU A 889 -49.50 -2.53 -15.51
#